data_AF-A0A3M0WMZ7-F1
#
_entry.id   AF-A0A3M0WMZ7-F1
#
_cell.length_a   1.000
_cell.length_b   1.000
_cell.length_c   1.000
_cell.angle_alpha   90.00
_cell.angle_beta   90.00
_cell.angle_gamma   90.00
#
_symmetry.space_group_name_H-M   'P 1'
#
loop_
_entity.id
_entity.type
_entity.pdbx_description
1 polymer ?
#
loop_
_entity_poly.entity_id
_entity_poly.type
_entity_poly.pdbx_seq_one_letter_code
_entity_poly.pdbx_strand_id
1 'polypeptide(L)'
;MSRAGPFRLAGTAGAAVDPARPLGFSFDGRPLTGLAGDSLASALLANGVRLVGRSFKYHRPRGILAAGSEEPNALVTLGAGARALPNTRATVVELHDGLEAASQNRLGSLRFDLLGLLDLLAPFIGAGFYYKTFMAPGWAWERLWEPLIRRSAGLGALSGRADPDVCDHGWRHCDLLVIGAGPAGLAAALRAARAGARVIVADEDWLPGGRLNAERLEVEGRPGALWAAEAAAELAAHPKVRLMPRSTVFGLFDGGSYGVLERSGPHTGTPGRARAVLWRIHARRAILAAGATERLIAFAGNDRPGVMLAGAVRADLNRWAVACGRRVAVLTNNDDGWRTAADLAARGVRPAALIDLRKDAAPMAAPAGVEVIRGVPVVATAGRHGLRAITLADGRRIRADCLAVAGGWSPNLQLALHLGARPRWDGARAAFLPPAELPPGLAVAGAAAGESGLGAALRSGHAAAGAALEALGLSAPETPAPRAEDEPDRAAPIFHLGGGRGRAFVDLQNDVTAKDIRQAVREGYDHPEHAKRYTTLGMATDQGRTGMLAAMAVLAEASGRPLERLALPAARPPFTPVPVAALAGPGRGQAYRPERRTPAHGWAAAAGAVFTDAGAWKRAQWFPRPGETTWRQSVDREVLATRGAVGVCDVSTLGKIEIRGADGNAFLDRVYAGSFATLPVGRVRYGLMLREDGFVLDDGTTARLGETQWVMTTTTAKAGAVLEHLEFCRQCLWPELDVTLVPVTDAWAQVSVAGPQARAVLDALFEGAVDFAPEAFPFMTCAALTHRGVPVRLFRVSFSGELAWEIAVPARYGAALMARLAALAEAEGGCVYGTEALGVMRIEKGHAAGPELNGQTAAQHLGMGAMLSRPKDAVGRVLARRPGIDRPDGPRLVGLIPVDRRTLVRAGAHLVAPDAAAVTANDLGHVTSACWSPTLGHPIALALLEDGARRHGQRLRAVDPVRGVEVAVEVVAPHFVDPEGGRQRG
;
A
#
# COMPACT_ATOMS: atom_id res chain seq x y z
N MET A 1 4.44 44.79 23.92
CA MET A 1 3.14 44.74 24.62
C MET A 1 2.57 43.34 24.49
N SER A 2 2.58 42.55 25.57
CA SER A 2 2.21 41.14 25.56
C SER A 2 0.70 40.95 25.40
N ARG A 3 0.27 40.38 24.27
CA ARG A 3 -1.06 39.77 24.18
C ARG A 3 -0.93 38.28 24.50
N ALA A 4 -0.66 37.97 25.77
CA ALA A 4 -0.82 36.60 26.26
C ALA A 4 -2.28 36.19 26.01
N GLY A 5 -2.49 35.13 25.23
CA GLY A 5 -3.83 34.63 24.94
C GLY A 5 -4.53 34.06 26.19
N PRO A 6 -5.83 33.77 26.11
CA PRO A 6 -6.55 33.15 27.22
C PRO A 6 -6.01 31.74 27.48
N PHE A 7 -5.25 31.58 28.57
CA PHE A 7 -4.65 30.35 29.16
C PHE A 7 -3.13 30.19 29.01
N ARG A 8 -2.44 30.99 28.19
CA ARG A 8 -0.97 31.04 28.25
C ARG A 8 -0.53 31.62 29.59
N LEU A 9 0.42 30.96 30.26
CA LEU A 9 1.01 31.47 31.49
C LEU A 9 1.97 32.64 31.20
N ALA A 10 2.11 33.56 32.15
CA ALA A 10 2.97 34.73 32.00
C ALA A 10 4.48 34.39 31.95
N GLY A 11 4.89 33.23 32.48
CA GLY A 11 6.25 32.73 32.45
C GLY A 11 6.38 31.45 31.62
N THR A 12 7.26 31.46 30.62
CA THR A 12 7.61 30.31 29.77
C THR A 12 8.95 29.67 30.16
N ALA A 13 9.57 30.10 31.25
CA ALA A 13 10.84 29.53 31.71
C ALA A 13 10.71 28.01 31.93
N GLY A 14 11.63 27.26 31.33
CA GLY A 14 11.66 25.79 31.36
C GLY A 14 10.63 25.10 30.46
N ALA A 15 9.81 25.83 29.71
CA ALA A 15 8.91 25.27 28.71
C ALA A 15 9.63 25.11 27.36
N ALA A 16 9.22 24.12 26.56
CA ALA A 16 9.75 23.85 25.22
C ALA A 16 9.12 24.76 24.14
N VAL A 17 8.98 26.05 24.44
CA VAL A 17 8.48 27.09 23.53
C VAL A 17 9.40 28.29 23.54
N ASP A 18 9.55 28.94 22.39
CA ASP A 18 10.37 30.13 22.24
C ASP A 18 9.50 31.41 22.27
N PRO A 19 9.50 32.18 23.38
CA PRO A 19 8.72 33.41 23.49
C PRO A 19 9.23 34.52 22.58
N ALA A 20 10.46 34.44 22.06
CA ALA A 20 11.02 35.42 21.13
C ALA A 20 10.56 35.20 19.68
N ARG A 21 9.95 34.04 19.38
CA ARG A 21 9.52 33.65 18.04
C ARG A 21 8.02 33.38 17.98
N PRO A 22 7.18 34.44 17.92
CA PRO A 22 5.75 34.27 17.68
C PRO A 22 5.48 33.75 16.26
N LEU A 23 4.47 32.90 16.12
CA LEU A 23 4.04 32.32 14.85
C LEU A 23 2.56 32.67 14.59
N GLY A 24 2.26 33.17 13.40
CA GLY A 24 0.89 33.41 12.94
C GLY A 24 0.27 32.15 12.37
N PHE A 25 -0.96 31.84 12.74
CA PHE A 25 -1.71 30.72 12.16
C PHE A 25 -3.21 31.05 12.12
N SER A 26 -4.01 30.24 11.42
CA SER A 26 -5.46 30.39 11.40
C SER A 26 -6.19 29.10 11.75
N PHE A 27 -7.32 29.26 12.43
CA PHE A 27 -8.25 28.17 12.71
C PHE A 27 -9.67 28.59 12.36
N ASP A 28 -10.34 27.85 11.47
CA ASP A 28 -11.66 28.21 10.93
C ASP A 28 -11.69 29.64 10.34
N GLY A 29 -10.61 30.04 9.68
CA GLY A 29 -10.44 31.38 9.09
C GLY A 29 -10.16 32.50 10.10
N ARG A 30 -10.14 32.20 11.41
CA ARG A 30 -9.79 33.18 12.44
C ARG A 30 -8.27 33.23 12.63
N PRO A 31 -7.62 34.41 12.51
CA PRO A 31 -6.19 34.54 12.78
C PRO A 31 -5.91 34.44 14.29
N LEU A 32 -4.87 33.70 14.64
CA LEU A 32 -4.40 33.42 15.99
C LEU A 32 -2.87 33.49 16.05
N THR A 33 -2.31 33.56 17.25
CA THR A 33 -0.85 33.63 17.46
C THR A 33 -0.40 32.56 18.45
N GLY A 34 0.61 31.79 18.07
CA GLY A 34 1.31 30.83 18.94
C GLY A 34 2.79 31.17 19.05
N LEU A 35 3.56 30.24 19.61
CA LEU A 35 5.02 30.34 19.75
C LEU A 35 5.69 29.18 19.02
N ALA A 36 6.91 29.37 18.53
CA ALA A 36 7.71 28.26 18.03
C ALA A 36 7.88 27.18 19.12
N GLY A 37 7.65 25.92 18.77
CA GLY A 37 7.62 24.79 19.70
C GLY A 37 6.21 24.36 20.14
N ASP A 38 5.19 25.21 19.94
CA ASP A 38 3.80 24.81 20.13
C ASP A 38 3.37 23.67 19.20
N SER A 39 2.44 22.84 19.68
CA SER A 39 1.56 22.08 18.81
C SER A 39 0.37 22.96 18.39
N LEU A 40 -0.34 22.57 17.33
CA LEU A 40 -1.61 23.25 17.00
C LEU A 40 -2.59 23.19 18.19
N ALA A 41 -2.65 22.06 18.91
CA ALA A 41 -3.51 21.93 20.09
C ALA A 41 -3.12 22.90 21.23
N SER A 42 -1.84 22.97 21.60
CA SER A 42 -1.37 23.87 22.67
C SER A 42 -1.58 25.34 22.28
N ALA A 43 -1.36 25.70 21.02
CA ALA A 43 -1.61 27.03 20.50
C ALA A 43 -3.10 27.40 20.52
N LEU A 44 -3.99 26.46 20.16
CA LEU A 44 -5.44 26.66 20.26
C LEU A 44 -5.88 26.89 21.70
N LEU A 45 -5.40 26.07 22.64
CA LEU A 45 -5.69 26.23 24.07
C LEU A 45 -5.15 27.55 24.61
N ALA A 46 -3.92 27.94 24.27
CA ALA A 46 -3.34 29.22 24.64
C ALA A 46 -4.16 30.43 24.14
N ASN A 47 -4.93 30.25 23.06
CA ASN A 47 -5.86 31.22 22.50
C ASN A 47 -7.30 31.05 23.02
N GLY A 48 -7.52 30.22 24.04
CA GLY A 48 -8.82 29.94 24.67
C GLY A 48 -9.81 29.17 23.80
N VAL A 49 -9.34 28.55 22.71
CA VAL A 49 -10.16 27.71 21.84
C VAL A 49 -10.33 26.35 22.49
N ARG A 50 -11.51 26.10 23.05
CA ARG A 50 -11.86 24.82 23.70
C ARG A 50 -12.66 23.89 22.79
N LEU A 51 -13.44 24.45 21.87
CA LEU A 51 -14.25 23.70 20.92
C LEU A 51 -13.47 23.59 19.62
N VAL A 52 -13.06 22.36 19.25
CA VAL A 52 -12.22 22.09 18.08
C VAL A 52 -12.93 21.24 17.03
N GLY A 53 -13.87 20.39 17.46
CA GLY A 53 -14.57 19.48 16.55
C GLY A 53 -15.98 19.11 17.01
N ARG A 54 -16.59 18.21 16.24
CA ARG A 54 -17.92 17.65 16.48
C ARG A 54 -17.83 16.13 16.44
N SER A 55 -18.58 15.49 17.32
CA SER A 55 -18.58 14.03 17.43
C SER A 55 -19.18 13.37 16.19
N PHE A 56 -18.76 12.14 15.91
CA PHE A 56 -19.10 11.42 14.68
C PHE A 56 -20.60 11.24 14.46
N LYS A 57 -21.31 10.70 15.44
CA LYS A 57 -22.71 10.26 15.31
C LYS A 57 -23.70 11.31 15.77
N TYR A 58 -23.39 11.94 16.92
CA TYR A 58 -24.32 12.85 17.60
C TYR A 58 -24.01 14.33 17.36
N HIS A 59 -22.93 14.67 16.64
CA HIS A 59 -22.48 16.06 16.44
C HIS A 59 -22.34 16.84 17.74
N ARG A 60 -21.94 16.14 18.81
CA ARG A 60 -21.72 16.76 20.12
C ARG A 60 -20.46 17.61 20.09
N PRO A 61 -20.43 18.77 20.77
CA PRO A 61 -19.23 19.59 20.85
C PRO A 61 -18.06 18.81 21.43
N ARG A 62 -16.91 18.83 20.76
CA ARG A 62 -15.68 18.15 21.21
C ARG A 62 -14.52 19.13 21.35
N GLY A 63 -13.73 18.95 22.39
CA GLY A 63 -12.48 19.68 22.63
C GLY A 63 -11.27 18.74 22.63
N ILE A 64 -10.09 19.31 22.78
CA ILE A 64 -8.85 18.56 22.98
C ILE A 64 -8.97 17.70 24.24
N LEU A 65 -8.53 16.45 24.16
CA LEU A 65 -8.57 15.48 25.25
C LEU A 65 -7.16 15.11 25.73
N ALA A 66 -6.23 14.94 24.79
CA ALA A 66 -4.92 14.35 25.00
C ALA A 66 -3.80 15.29 24.53
N ALA A 67 -2.55 14.81 24.51
CA ALA A 67 -1.38 15.62 24.12
C ALA A 67 -0.47 14.94 23.07
N GLY A 68 -0.73 13.68 22.72
CA GLY A 68 0.03 12.94 21.73
C GLY A 68 -0.83 12.39 20.59
N SER A 69 -0.34 11.30 19.98
CA SER A 69 -1.00 10.68 18.85
C SER A 69 -2.32 10.01 19.21
N GLU A 70 -2.60 9.76 20.49
CA GLU A 70 -3.82 9.17 21.06
C GLU A 70 -5.07 10.07 21.03
N GLU A 71 -4.95 11.33 20.61
CA GLU A 71 -6.06 12.29 20.55
C GLU A 71 -7.25 11.81 19.67
N PRO A 72 -8.46 11.64 20.24
CA PRO A 72 -9.63 11.14 19.52
C PRO A 72 -10.58 12.24 19.00
N ASN A 73 -10.52 13.46 19.53
CA ASN A 73 -11.52 14.50 19.33
C ASN A 73 -11.03 15.62 18.39
N ALA A 74 -9.83 16.16 18.62
CA ALA A 74 -9.31 17.36 17.96
C ALA A 74 -8.74 17.06 16.57
N LEU A 75 -9.59 16.56 15.67
CA LEU A 75 -9.28 16.23 14.28
C LEU A 75 -9.58 17.41 13.36
N VAL A 76 -8.57 17.88 12.63
CA VAL A 76 -8.63 19.05 11.73
C VAL A 76 -8.25 18.69 10.30
N THR A 77 -8.70 19.52 9.35
CA THR A 77 -8.12 19.57 8.01
C THR A 77 -7.00 20.60 8.00
N LEU A 78 -5.81 20.21 7.54
CA LEU A 78 -4.69 21.13 7.32
C LEU A 78 -4.63 21.59 5.87
N GLY A 79 -4.32 22.86 5.64
CA GLY A 79 -4.13 23.46 4.32
C GLY A 79 -5.40 23.45 3.45
N ALA A 80 -5.22 23.71 2.16
CA ALA A 80 -6.30 23.85 1.20
C ALA A 80 -5.95 23.24 -0.18
N GLY A 81 -6.97 23.11 -1.03
CA GLY A 81 -6.81 22.63 -2.41
C GLY A 81 -6.17 21.24 -2.48
N ALA A 82 -5.19 21.06 -3.36
CA ALA A 82 -4.54 19.77 -3.58
C ALA A 82 -3.68 19.28 -2.40
N ARG A 83 -3.30 20.18 -1.48
CA ARG A 83 -2.51 19.87 -0.27
C ARG A 83 -3.37 19.70 0.98
N ALA A 84 -4.71 19.73 0.85
CA ALA A 84 -5.60 19.57 1.99
C ALA A 84 -5.45 18.17 2.61
N LEU A 85 -5.14 18.12 3.91
CA LEU A 85 -4.94 16.88 4.66
C LEU A 85 -5.98 16.75 5.79
N PRO A 86 -7.08 16.00 5.57
CA PRO A 86 -8.12 15.80 6.57
C PRO A 86 -7.69 14.83 7.69
N ASN A 87 -8.48 14.81 8.77
CA ASN A 87 -8.34 13.88 9.91
C ASN A 87 -6.96 13.93 10.59
N THR A 88 -6.30 15.09 10.56
CA THR A 88 -5.03 15.28 11.25
C THR A 88 -5.29 15.65 12.71
N ARG A 89 -4.59 15.02 13.66
CA ARG A 89 -4.74 15.32 15.09
C ARG A 89 -3.98 16.59 15.42
N ALA A 90 -4.65 17.60 15.97
CA ALA A 90 -4.04 18.88 16.30
C ALA A 90 -2.86 18.76 17.30
N THR A 91 -2.84 17.71 18.12
CA THR A 91 -1.82 17.44 19.14
C THR A 91 -0.45 17.06 18.55
N VAL A 92 -0.40 16.49 17.35
CA VAL A 92 0.86 16.04 16.70
C VAL A 92 1.30 16.94 15.55
N VAL A 93 0.63 18.09 15.37
CA VAL A 93 0.96 19.08 14.36
C VAL A 93 1.86 20.13 14.99
N GLU A 94 3.12 20.13 14.58
CA GLU A 94 4.08 21.18 14.96
C GLU A 94 3.65 22.51 14.32
N LEU A 95 3.50 23.55 15.13
CA LEU A 95 3.07 24.86 14.66
C LEU A 95 4.15 25.49 13.78
N HIS A 96 3.75 26.08 12.67
CA HIS A 96 4.61 26.94 11.84
C HIS A 96 3.86 28.20 11.41
N ASP A 97 4.61 29.19 10.96
CA ASP A 97 4.04 30.42 10.45
C ASP A 97 3.21 30.15 9.20
N GLY A 98 2.05 30.80 9.10
CA GLY A 98 1.09 30.63 8.01
C GLY A 98 0.32 29.31 8.03
N LEU A 99 0.37 28.52 9.11
CA LEU A 99 -0.43 27.29 9.21
C LEU A 99 -1.92 27.59 9.12
N GLU A 100 -2.63 26.87 8.25
CA GLU A 100 -4.09 26.95 8.11
C GLU A 100 -4.73 25.62 8.55
N ALA A 101 -5.66 25.70 9.50
CA ALA A 101 -6.43 24.57 9.97
C ALA A 101 -7.93 24.86 9.98
N ALA A 102 -8.74 23.86 9.66
CA ALA A 102 -10.20 23.94 9.71
C ALA A 102 -10.80 22.80 10.53
N SER A 103 -11.85 23.10 11.29
CA SER A 103 -12.66 22.08 11.96
C SER A 103 -13.48 21.28 10.95
N GLN A 104 -13.73 20.03 11.30
CA GLN A 104 -14.37 19.04 10.43
C GLN A 104 -15.72 18.59 11.02
N ASN A 105 -16.49 17.83 10.22
CA ASN A 105 -17.76 17.23 10.61
C ASN A 105 -18.83 18.21 11.14
N ARG A 106 -19.07 19.32 10.44
CA ARG A 106 -20.05 20.35 10.81
C ARG A 106 -20.82 20.86 9.59
N LEU A 107 -22.07 21.28 9.79
CA LEU A 107 -22.84 22.07 8.81
C LEU A 107 -23.04 23.49 9.34
N GLY A 108 -22.40 24.45 8.68
CA GLY A 108 -22.31 25.85 9.15
C GLY A 108 -21.08 26.09 10.02
N SER A 109 -21.19 26.94 11.03
CA SER A 109 -20.07 27.23 11.94
C SER A 109 -19.92 26.14 13.01
N LEU A 110 -18.70 25.93 13.49
CA LEU A 110 -18.42 24.92 14.52
C LEU A 110 -19.26 25.13 15.78
N ARG A 111 -19.58 26.37 16.14
CA ARG A 111 -20.41 26.70 17.31
C ARG A 111 -21.91 26.48 17.05
N PHE A 112 -22.37 26.75 15.85
CA PHE A 112 -23.77 26.64 15.42
C PHE A 112 -23.90 25.57 14.33
N ASP A 113 -23.67 24.31 14.71
CA ASP A 113 -23.77 23.16 13.82
C ASP A 113 -25.21 22.65 13.76
N LEU A 114 -25.83 22.73 12.58
CA LEU A 114 -27.22 22.30 12.35
C LEU A 114 -27.41 20.80 12.58
N LEU A 115 -26.38 19.99 12.32
CA LEU A 115 -26.42 18.54 12.53
C LEU A 115 -26.46 18.17 14.02
N GLY A 116 -26.16 19.12 14.91
CA GLY A 116 -26.32 18.96 16.36
C GLY A 116 -27.76 18.68 16.82
N LEU A 117 -28.76 18.83 15.95
CA LEU A 117 -30.15 18.40 16.20
C LEU A 117 -30.28 16.87 16.31
N LEU A 118 -29.38 16.10 15.68
CA LEU A 118 -29.34 14.64 15.79
C LEU A 118 -29.14 14.17 17.23
N ASP A 119 -28.53 15.00 18.09
CA ASP A 119 -28.35 14.70 19.51
C ASP A 119 -29.69 14.55 20.26
N LEU A 120 -30.75 15.21 19.80
CA LEU A 120 -32.11 15.09 20.37
C LEU A 120 -32.73 13.72 20.08
N LEU A 121 -32.32 13.09 18.97
CA LEU A 121 -32.79 11.77 18.56
C LEU A 121 -31.98 10.63 19.18
N ALA A 122 -30.94 10.94 19.97
CA ALA A 122 -30.04 9.95 20.56
C ALA A 122 -30.71 8.76 21.28
N PRO A 123 -31.87 8.90 21.97
CA PRO A 123 -32.57 7.74 22.56
C PRO A 123 -32.97 6.66 21.56
N PHE A 124 -33.23 7.03 20.30
CA PHE A 124 -33.64 6.12 19.23
C PHE A 124 -32.45 5.54 18.45
N ILE A 125 -31.28 6.18 18.52
CA ILE A 125 -30.09 5.81 17.76
C ILE A 125 -29.13 4.99 18.66
N GLY A 126 -29.55 3.78 19.03
CA GLY A 126 -28.72 2.84 19.80
C GLY A 126 -27.58 2.21 18.99
N ALA A 127 -26.82 1.30 19.62
CA ALA A 127 -25.90 0.43 18.90
C ALA A 127 -26.69 -0.45 17.90
N GLY A 128 -26.09 -0.72 16.75
CA GLY A 128 -26.72 -1.52 15.69
C GLY A 128 -27.93 -0.89 14.99
N PHE A 129 -28.30 0.37 15.29
CA PHE A 129 -29.49 1.03 14.72
C PHE A 129 -29.55 0.96 13.18
N TYR A 130 -28.44 1.24 12.50
CA TYR A 130 -28.40 1.24 11.04
C TYR A 130 -28.77 -0.11 10.41
N TYR A 131 -28.30 -1.21 11.01
CA TYR A 131 -28.61 -2.57 10.56
C TYR A 131 -30.10 -2.91 10.72
N LYS A 132 -30.74 -2.37 11.76
CA LYS A 132 -32.14 -2.66 12.10
C LYS A 132 -33.13 -1.80 11.31
N THR A 133 -32.74 -0.59 10.92
CA THR A 133 -33.66 0.41 10.36
C THR A 133 -33.53 0.59 8.85
N PHE A 134 -32.33 0.47 8.28
CA PHE A 134 -32.10 0.92 6.89
C PHE A 134 -31.86 -0.21 5.87
N MET A 135 -31.68 -1.45 6.31
CA MET A 135 -31.39 -2.59 5.41
C MET A 135 -32.60 -3.14 4.66
N ALA A 136 -33.82 -2.79 5.07
CA ALA A 136 -35.06 -3.21 4.41
C ALA A 136 -35.99 -2.02 4.17
N PRO A 137 -36.64 -1.92 2.99
CA PRO A 137 -36.46 -2.76 1.80
C PRO A 137 -35.15 -2.44 1.05
N GLY A 138 -34.54 -3.44 0.39
CA GLY A 138 -33.20 -3.32 -0.21
C GLY A 138 -33.05 -2.19 -1.24
N TRP A 139 -34.10 -1.87 -2.01
CA TRP A 139 -34.07 -0.74 -2.96
C TRP A 139 -33.86 0.62 -2.27
N ALA A 140 -34.39 0.79 -1.06
CA ALA A 140 -34.26 2.03 -0.29
C ALA A 140 -32.87 2.16 0.31
N TRP A 141 -32.24 1.03 0.67
CA TRP A 141 -30.83 1.00 1.06
C TRP A 141 -29.95 1.55 -0.05
N GLU A 142 -29.99 0.96 -1.25
CA GLU A 142 -29.11 1.34 -2.37
C GLU A 142 -29.36 2.77 -2.87
N ARG A 143 -30.63 3.19 -2.97
CA ARG A 143 -30.99 4.47 -3.63
C ARG A 143 -31.12 5.67 -2.69
N LEU A 144 -31.41 5.46 -1.40
CA LEU A 144 -31.69 6.55 -0.45
C LEU A 144 -30.73 6.55 0.74
N TRP A 145 -30.70 5.46 1.50
CA TRP A 145 -29.99 5.43 2.79
C TRP A 145 -28.48 5.33 2.63
N GLU A 146 -27.98 4.46 1.76
CA GLU A 146 -26.55 4.31 1.52
C GLU A 146 -25.92 5.63 1.02
N PRO A 147 -26.45 6.34 0.00
CA PRO A 147 -25.88 7.61 -0.43
C PRO A 147 -25.90 8.68 0.67
N LEU A 148 -26.97 8.77 1.45
CA LEU A 148 -27.09 9.73 2.56
C LEU A 148 -26.09 9.42 3.67
N ILE A 149 -26.03 8.16 4.12
CA ILE A 149 -25.13 7.70 5.17
C ILE A 149 -23.68 7.85 4.73
N ARG A 150 -23.31 7.49 3.49
CA ARG A 150 -21.93 7.68 2.98
C ARG A 150 -21.50 9.14 2.98
N ARG A 151 -22.41 10.09 2.71
CA ARG A 151 -22.14 11.52 2.79
C ARG A 151 -21.94 12.01 4.22
N SER A 152 -22.63 11.43 5.20
CA SER A 152 -22.54 11.81 6.62
C SER A 152 -21.55 10.97 7.45
N ALA A 153 -21.05 9.84 6.93
CA ALA A 153 -20.24 8.87 7.67
C ALA A 153 -18.73 9.16 7.66
N GLY A 154 -18.29 10.32 7.13
CA GLY A 154 -16.90 10.77 7.18
C GLY A 154 -16.71 11.95 8.11
N LEU A 155 -15.60 12.00 8.85
CA LEU A 155 -15.24 13.20 9.64
C LEU A 155 -14.67 14.30 8.73
N GLY A 156 -13.55 14.01 8.06
CA GLY A 156 -12.90 14.89 7.10
C GLY A 156 -13.08 14.46 5.63
N ALA A 157 -12.93 15.41 4.71
CA ALA A 157 -13.09 15.19 3.28
C ALA A 157 -11.74 15.28 2.52
N LEU A 158 -11.57 14.41 1.53
CA LEU A 158 -10.43 14.48 0.59
C LEU A 158 -10.67 15.59 -0.44
N SER A 159 -9.60 16.20 -0.95
CA SER A 159 -9.69 17.29 -1.94
C SER A 159 -10.17 16.85 -3.33
N GLY A 160 -10.07 15.56 -3.65
CA GLY A 160 -10.33 15.01 -4.99
C GLY A 160 -9.28 15.40 -6.05
N ARG A 161 -8.22 16.13 -5.65
CA ARG A 161 -7.16 16.61 -6.54
C ARG A 161 -5.89 15.78 -6.34
N ALA A 162 -5.06 15.68 -7.39
CA ALA A 162 -3.77 15.01 -7.30
C ALA A 162 -2.84 15.72 -6.31
N ASP A 163 -2.26 14.96 -5.38
CA ASP A 163 -1.32 15.46 -4.38
C ASP A 163 0.00 15.89 -5.05
N PRO A 164 0.40 17.17 -4.95
CA PRO A 164 1.60 17.67 -5.60
C PRO A 164 2.88 17.27 -4.86
N ASP A 165 2.79 16.73 -3.64
CA ASP A 165 3.96 16.37 -2.85
C ASP A 165 4.51 14.99 -3.20
N VAL A 166 5.84 14.92 -3.15
CA VAL A 166 6.61 13.68 -3.31
C VAL A 166 6.76 13.02 -1.93
N CYS A 167 6.56 11.71 -1.89
CA CYS A 167 7.02 10.86 -0.79
C CYS A 167 8.09 9.92 -1.33
N ASP A 168 9.01 9.50 -0.47
CA ASP A 168 10.10 8.60 -0.87
C ASP A 168 10.14 7.34 -0.01
N HIS A 169 10.91 6.35 -0.44
CA HIS A 169 11.17 5.10 0.27
C HIS A 169 12.64 5.02 0.68
N GLY A 170 12.91 4.40 1.81
CA GLY A 170 14.27 4.20 2.30
C GLY A 170 14.48 2.85 2.96
N TRP A 171 15.72 2.36 2.91
CA TRP A 171 16.12 1.08 3.52
C TRP A 171 17.32 1.31 4.43
N ARG A 172 17.24 0.80 5.67
CA ARG A 172 18.30 0.93 6.67
C ARG A 172 18.47 -0.34 7.47
N HIS A 173 19.68 -0.52 7.99
CA HIS A 173 20.04 -1.61 8.89
C HIS A 173 20.68 -1.03 10.14
N CYS A 174 20.42 -1.63 11.29
CA CYS A 174 21.07 -1.27 12.55
C CYS A 174 21.32 -2.50 13.41
N ASP A 175 22.25 -2.38 14.35
CA ASP A 175 22.46 -3.43 15.36
C ASP A 175 21.34 -3.35 16.41
N LEU A 176 20.97 -2.13 16.82
CA LEU A 176 19.88 -1.88 17.76
C LEU A 176 18.93 -0.78 17.25
N LEU A 177 17.63 -1.10 17.17
CA LEU A 177 16.56 -0.12 16.99
C LEU A 177 15.92 0.21 18.34
N VAL A 178 15.98 1.47 18.76
CA VAL A 178 15.26 1.97 19.95
C VAL A 178 13.99 2.67 19.49
N ILE A 179 12.84 2.17 19.94
CA ILE A 179 11.51 2.64 19.54
C ILE A 179 10.92 3.49 20.68
N GLY A 180 10.94 4.81 20.50
CA GLY A 180 10.61 5.79 21.53
C GLY A 180 11.86 6.38 22.16
N ALA A 181 11.93 7.71 22.23
CA ALA A 181 12.99 8.51 22.81
C ALA A 181 12.56 9.13 24.16
N GLY A 182 11.74 8.42 24.93
CA GLY A 182 11.48 8.71 26.34
C GLY A 182 12.67 8.35 27.24
N PRO A 183 12.52 8.41 28.57
CA PRO A 183 13.62 8.11 29.51
C PRO A 183 14.26 6.73 29.28
N ALA A 184 13.45 5.68 29.19
CA ALA A 184 13.94 4.32 28.91
C ALA A 184 14.67 4.21 27.57
N GLY A 185 14.14 4.85 26.53
CA GLY A 185 14.73 4.85 25.19
C GLY A 185 16.06 5.59 25.13
N LEU A 186 16.14 6.78 25.73
CA LEU A 186 17.39 7.56 25.80
C LEU A 186 18.45 6.81 26.62
N ALA A 187 18.10 6.23 27.77
CA ALA A 187 19.02 5.43 28.56
C ALA A 187 19.55 4.19 27.79
N ALA A 188 18.66 3.50 27.05
CA ALA A 188 19.04 2.38 26.19
C ALA A 188 19.97 2.81 25.05
N ALA A 189 19.62 3.89 24.35
CA ALA A 189 20.37 4.42 23.22
C ALA A 189 21.76 4.90 23.64
N LEU A 190 21.88 5.63 24.77
CA LEU A 190 23.17 6.08 25.29
C LEU A 190 24.09 4.91 25.62
N ARG A 191 23.59 3.88 26.33
CA ARG A 191 24.38 2.68 26.64
C ARG A 191 24.86 1.99 25.36
N ALA A 192 23.98 1.78 24.40
CA ALA A 192 24.31 1.10 23.15
C ALA A 192 25.26 1.91 22.24
N ALA A 193 25.07 3.23 22.18
CA ALA A 193 25.94 4.14 21.43
C ALA A 193 27.36 4.12 21.99
N ARG A 194 27.51 4.27 23.32
CA ARG A 194 28.81 4.21 24.02
C ARG A 194 29.51 2.85 23.89
N ALA A 195 28.73 1.77 23.72
CA ALA A 195 29.24 0.44 23.38
C ALA A 195 29.68 0.28 21.91
N GLY A 196 29.53 1.31 21.08
CA GLY A 196 29.94 1.30 19.68
C GLY A 196 28.98 0.57 18.73
N ALA A 197 27.75 0.25 19.17
CA ALA A 197 26.72 -0.33 18.31
C ALA A 197 26.21 0.70 17.27
N ARG A 198 25.74 0.23 16.11
CA ARG A 198 24.96 1.08 15.20
C ARG A 198 23.52 1.16 15.70
N VAL A 199 23.14 2.33 16.18
CA VAL A 199 21.84 2.56 16.83
C VAL A 199 20.98 3.46 15.98
N ILE A 200 19.72 3.08 15.79
CA ILE A 200 18.68 4.00 15.30
C ILE A 200 17.72 4.26 16.46
N VAL A 201 17.43 5.53 16.74
CA VAL A 201 16.39 5.94 17.70
C VAL A 201 15.27 6.59 16.91
N ALA A 202 14.09 5.97 16.91
CA ALA A 202 12.92 6.49 16.20
C ALA A 202 11.84 6.89 17.21
N ASP A 203 11.39 8.14 17.12
CA ASP A 203 10.33 8.68 17.98
C ASP A 203 9.34 9.50 17.16
N GLU A 204 8.04 9.38 17.47
CA GLU A 204 6.99 10.06 16.70
C GLU A 204 6.93 11.57 16.96
N ASP A 205 7.43 12.03 18.10
CA ASP A 205 7.53 13.43 18.50
C ASP A 205 8.68 14.13 17.76
N TRP A 206 8.59 15.44 17.60
CA TRP A 206 9.68 16.26 17.07
C TRP A 206 10.76 16.56 18.11
N LEU A 207 10.45 16.40 19.40
CA LEU A 207 11.37 16.66 20.50
C LEU A 207 11.62 15.37 21.33
N PRO A 208 12.84 14.80 21.30
CA PRO A 208 13.21 13.70 22.19
C PRO A 208 13.01 14.05 23.67
N GLY A 209 12.69 13.04 24.49
CA GLY A 209 12.49 13.17 25.95
C GLY A 209 11.20 12.52 26.44
N GLY A 210 10.18 12.38 25.59
CA GLY A 210 8.88 11.81 25.98
C GLY A 210 8.31 12.51 27.22
N ARG A 211 7.96 11.74 28.27
CA ARG A 211 7.42 12.30 29.51
C ARG A 211 8.36 13.29 30.22
N LEU A 212 9.67 13.23 30.00
CA LEU A 212 10.62 14.20 30.59
C LEU A 212 10.31 15.65 30.17
N ASN A 213 9.70 15.84 29.00
CA ASN A 213 9.31 17.16 28.49
C ASN A 213 7.98 17.65 29.08
N ALA A 214 7.20 16.78 29.74
CA ALA A 214 5.85 17.05 30.23
C ALA A 214 5.76 17.14 31.76
N GLU A 215 6.88 17.01 32.47
CA GLU A 215 6.93 16.82 33.91
C GLU A 215 8.06 17.65 34.54
N ARG A 216 8.13 17.67 35.87
CA ARG A 216 9.12 18.45 36.64
C ARG A 216 10.11 17.60 37.42
N LEU A 217 10.17 16.31 37.11
CA LEU A 217 11.07 15.38 37.76
C LEU A 217 12.51 15.61 37.31
N GLU A 218 13.46 15.21 38.14
CA GLU A 218 14.89 15.39 37.91
C GLU A 218 15.57 14.06 37.54
N VAL A 219 16.60 14.17 36.69
CA VAL A 219 17.51 13.08 36.35
C VAL A 219 18.93 13.60 36.58
N GLU A 220 19.73 12.89 37.38
CA GLU A 220 21.06 13.32 37.81
C GLU A 220 21.06 14.73 38.44
N GLY A 221 20.07 15.02 39.28
CA GLY A 221 19.92 16.31 39.98
C GLY A 221 19.65 17.51 39.05
N ARG A 222 19.16 17.25 37.84
CA ARG A 222 18.87 18.27 36.83
C ARG A 222 17.46 18.10 36.27
N PRO A 223 16.80 19.17 35.81
CA PRO A 223 15.47 19.06 35.19
C PRO A 223 15.45 18.02 34.07
N GLY A 224 14.47 17.12 34.06
CA GLY A 224 14.40 16.00 33.12
C GLY A 224 14.45 16.42 31.64
N ALA A 225 13.76 17.51 31.28
CA ALA A 225 13.80 18.06 29.92
C ALA A 225 15.21 18.51 29.49
N LEU A 226 16.00 19.08 30.42
CA LEU A 226 17.37 19.47 30.15
C LEU A 226 18.27 18.25 29.94
N TRP A 227 18.14 17.24 30.81
CA TRP A 227 18.85 15.97 30.64
C TRP A 227 18.53 15.30 29.29
N ALA A 228 17.26 15.31 28.89
CA ALA A 228 16.84 14.73 27.60
C ALA A 228 17.46 15.46 26.41
N ALA A 229 17.52 16.80 26.45
CA ALA A 229 18.15 17.60 25.41
C ALA A 229 19.65 17.31 25.28
N GLU A 230 20.36 17.18 26.41
CA GLU A 230 21.78 16.81 26.42
C GLU A 230 22.02 15.38 25.93
N ALA A 231 21.20 14.42 26.37
CA ALA A 231 21.27 13.03 25.91
C ALA A 231 21.05 12.94 24.39
N ALA A 232 20.06 13.67 23.87
CA ALA A 232 19.82 13.75 22.43
C ALA A 232 20.98 14.42 21.68
N ALA A 233 21.61 15.46 22.25
CA ALA A 233 22.78 16.09 21.65
C ALA A 233 23.99 15.14 21.60
N GLU A 234 24.25 14.38 22.67
CA GLU A 234 25.30 13.35 22.70
C GLU A 234 25.06 12.28 21.62
N LEU A 235 23.83 11.77 21.55
CA LEU A 235 23.44 10.77 20.55
C LEU A 235 23.54 11.31 19.12
N ALA A 236 23.15 12.56 18.88
CA ALA A 236 23.26 13.21 17.57
C ALA A 236 24.72 13.39 17.12
N ALA A 237 25.64 13.62 18.07
CA ALA A 237 27.06 13.78 17.79
C ALA A 237 27.78 12.43 17.54
N HIS A 238 27.16 11.30 17.91
CA HIS A 238 27.79 9.99 17.79
C HIS A 238 27.72 9.43 16.36
N PRO A 239 28.85 9.07 15.71
CA PRO A 239 28.90 8.75 14.27
C PRO A 239 28.14 7.47 13.87
N LYS A 240 27.88 6.57 14.83
CA LYS A 240 27.11 5.33 14.61
C LYS A 240 25.65 5.42 15.06
N VAL A 241 25.21 6.57 15.51
CA VAL A 241 23.82 6.78 15.95
C VAL A 241 23.10 7.59 14.90
N ARG A 242 21.85 7.20 14.61
CA ARG A 242 20.92 8.02 13.86
C ARG A 242 19.70 8.31 14.73
N LEU A 243 19.53 9.58 15.10
CA LEU A 243 18.28 10.06 15.66
C LEU A 243 17.29 10.36 14.54
N MET A 244 16.08 9.83 14.69
CA MET A 244 14.97 10.01 13.77
C MET A 244 13.77 10.56 14.55
N PRO A 245 13.76 11.86 14.90
CA PRO A 245 12.55 12.50 15.40
C PRO A 245 11.48 12.53 14.29
N ARG A 246 10.22 12.80 14.64
CA ARG A 246 9.08 12.82 13.71
C ARG A 246 8.90 11.50 12.94
N SER A 247 9.37 10.39 13.51
CA SER A 247 9.42 9.08 12.87
C SER A 247 8.64 8.05 13.67
N THR A 248 7.45 7.70 13.17
CA THR A 248 6.62 6.70 13.84
C THR A 248 6.97 5.31 13.34
N VAL A 249 7.42 4.43 14.23
CA VAL A 249 7.50 2.99 13.97
C VAL A 249 6.08 2.45 13.96
N PHE A 250 5.52 2.21 12.78
CA PHE A 250 4.11 1.88 12.63
C PHE A 250 3.86 0.37 12.58
N GLY A 251 4.87 -0.44 12.28
CA GLY A 251 4.72 -1.88 12.08
C GLY A 251 5.96 -2.66 12.44
N LEU A 252 5.75 -3.87 12.96
CA LEU A 252 6.74 -4.92 13.13
C LEU A 252 6.31 -6.08 12.22
N PHE A 253 7.24 -6.58 11.42
CA PHE A 253 7.06 -7.65 10.47
C PHE A 253 8.16 -8.71 10.66
N ASP A 254 8.04 -9.83 9.96
CA ASP A 254 8.96 -10.97 10.07
C ASP A 254 10.44 -10.59 9.83
N GLY A 255 11.33 -11.36 10.46
CA GLY A 255 12.78 -11.22 10.30
C GLY A 255 13.37 -9.91 10.86
N GLY A 256 12.78 -9.36 11.92
CA GLY A 256 13.27 -8.10 12.53
C GLY A 256 13.11 -6.88 11.62
N SER A 257 12.05 -6.89 10.79
CA SER A 257 11.73 -5.81 9.85
C SER A 257 10.73 -4.83 10.47
N TYR A 258 11.04 -3.54 10.44
CA TYR A 258 10.21 -2.47 11.00
C TYR A 258 9.83 -1.48 9.90
N GLY A 259 8.54 -1.14 9.83
CA GLY A 259 8.05 -0.04 9.02
C GLY A 259 8.08 1.25 9.83
N VAL A 260 8.74 2.29 9.30
CA VAL A 260 8.86 3.59 9.97
C VAL A 260 8.48 4.71 9.00
N LEU A 261 7.61 5.63 9.43
CA LEU A 261 7.23 6.80 8.64
C LEU A 261 7.91 8.05 9.22
N GLU A 262 8.93 8.57 8.53
CA GLU A 262 9.60 9.84 8.87
C GLU A 262 8.91 11.00 8.14
N ARG A 263 8.51 12.04 8.87
CA ARG A 263 7.90 13.26 8.31
C ARG A 263 8.93 14.38 8.26
N SER A 264 9.00 15.12 7.15
CA SER A 264 10.06 16.13 6.93
C SER A 264 9.92 17.45 7.70
N GLY A 265 9.03 17.51 8.70
CA GLY A 265 8.79 18.67 9.56
C GLY A 265 7.64 19.56 9.09
N PRO A 266 7.45 20.74 9.72
CA PRO A 266 6.25 21.55 9.53
C PRO A 266 6.25 22.34 8.20
N HIS A 267 7.41 22.61 7.61
CA HIS A 267 7.55 23.28 6.31
C HIS A 267 7.46 22.27 5.16
N THR A 268 6.28 21.67 4.98
CA THR A 268 6.02 20.76 3.86
C THR A 268 5.92 21.54 2.54
N GLY A 269 6.40 20.95 1.43
CA GLY A 269 6.33 21.56 0.11
C GLY A 269 7.57 22.33 -0.36
N THR A 270 8.71 22.22 0.35
CA THR A 270 9.99 22.72 -0.18
C THR A 270 10.37 21.95 -1.44
N PRO A 271 10.60 22.61 -2.60
CA PRO A 271 11.01 21.93 -3.82
C PRO A 271 12.23 21.03 -3.59
N GLY A 272 12.18 19.79 -4.07
CA GLY A 272 13.26 18.82 -3.95
C GLY A 272 13.32 18.04 -2.62
N ARG A 273 12.43 18.29 -1.65
CA ARG A 273 12.37 17.54 -0.39
C ARG A 273 11.09 16.70 -0.29
N ALA A 274 11.25 15.39 -0.04
CA ALA A 274 10.11 14.51 0.18
C ALA A 274 9.33 14.93 1.44
N ARG A 275 7.99 14.97 1.37
CA ARG A 275 7.10 15.28 2.52
C ARG A 275 7.16 14.21 3.60
N ALA A 276 7.36 12.97 3.19
CA ALA A 276 7.59 11.85 4.09
C ALA A 276 8.48 10.80 3.42
N VAL A 277 9.24 10.09 4.24
CA VAL A 277 10.02 8.93 3.83
C VAL A 277 9.50 7.70 4.57
N LEU A 278 9.10 6.69 3.80
CA LEU A 278 8.73 5.38 4.33
C LEU A 278 9.97 4.51 4.40
N TRP A 279 10.45 4.27 5.62
CA TRP A 279 11.61 3.43 5.87
C TRP A 279 11.22 1.98 6.13
N ARG A 280 11.95 1.06 5.51
CA ARG A 280 12.11 -0.32 5.98
C ARG A 280 13.42 -0.39 6.76
N ILE A 281 13.32 -0.64 8.06
CA ILE A 281 14.47 -0.80 8.94
C ILE A 281 14.59 -2.26 9.35
N HIS A 282 15.74 -2.87 9.08
CA HIS A 282 16.08 -4.21 9.57
C HIS A 282 17.00 -4.07 10.78
N ALA A 283 16.55 -4.57 11.93
CA ALA A 283 17.30 -4.46 13.17
C ALA A 283 17.68 -5.85 13.70
N ARG A 284 18.94 -6.05 14.09
CA ARG A 284 19.38 -7.30 14.74
C ARG A 284 18.74 -7.47 16.12
N ARG A 285 18.58 -6.37 16.85
CA ARG A 285 17.82 -6.24 18.11
C ARG A 285 16.98 -4.98 18.08
N ALA A 286 15.89 -4.97 18.84
CA ALA A 286 15.08 -3.79 19.07
C ALA A 286 14.60 -3.67 20.52
N ILE A 287 14.40 -2.45 20.99
CA ILE A 287 13.82 -2.15 22.29
C ILE A 287 12.57 -1.28 22.08
N LEU A 288 11.42 -1.82 22.48
CA LEU A 288 10.16 -1.09 22.56
C LEU A 288 10.12 -0.26 23.85
N ALA A 289 10.43 1.03 23.74
CA ALA A 289 10.37 2.03 24.80
C ALA A 289 9.25 3.06 24.55
N ALA A 290 8.12 2.61 23.98
CA ALA A 290 7.00 3.45 23.55
C ALA A 290 6.12 4.01 24.68
N GLY A 291 6.51 3.79 25.95
CA GLY A 291 5.80 4.29 27.12
C GLY A 291 4.40 3.67 27.31
N ALA A 292 3.51 4.44 27.92
CA ALA A 292 2.13 4.06 28.19
C ALA A 292 1.19 5.23 27.87
N THR A 293 -0.04 4.93 27.44
CA THR A 293 -1.09 5.91 27.16
C THR A 293 -2.00 6.07 28.37
N GLU A 294 -2.32 7.31 28.76
CA GLU A 294 -3.27 7.55 29.86
C GLU A 294 -4.71 7.21 29.43
N ARG A 295 -5.47 6.64 30.35
CA ARG A 295 -6.83 6.16 30.13
C ARG A 295 -7.85 7.17 30.60
N LEU A 296 -8.98 7.23 29.91
CA LEU A 296 -10.17 7.92 30.42
C LEU A 296 -10.85 7.11 31.53
N ILE A 297 -11.63 7.82 32.36
CA ILE A 297 -12.66 7.22 33.22
C ILE A 297 -14.02 7.54 32.59
N ALA A 298 -14.85 6.53 32.38
CA ALA A 298 -16.16 6.72 31.78
C ALA A 298 -17.16 7.23 32.83
N PHE A 299 -17.72 8.42 32.65
CA PHE A 299 -18.75 8.99 33.53
C PHE A 299 -19.70 9.90 32.75
N ALA A 300 -20.86 10.20 33.31
CA ALA A 300 -21.89 10.98 32.63
C ALA A 300 -21.41 12.40 32.24
N GLY A 301 -21.27 12.63 30.92
CA GLY A 301 -20.82 13.90 30.36
C GLY A 301 -19.30 14.10 30.32
N ASN A 302 -18.54 13.01 30.22
CA ASN A 302 -17.08 13.00 30.08
C ASN A 302 -16.56 13.42 28.68
N ASP A 303 -17.45 13.74 27.74
CA ASP A 303 -17.12 14.12 26.36
C ASP A 303 -16.93 15.62 26.12
N ARG A 304 -17.21 16.44 27.14
CA ARG A 304 -17.39 17.88 26.95
C ARG A 304 -16.07 18.61 26.74
N PRO A 305 -16.06 19.69 25.94
CA PRO A 305 -14.87 20.53 25.79
C PRO A 305 -14.38 21.04 27.15
N GLY A 306 -13.11 20.76 27.48
CA GLY A 306 -12.51 21.04 28.78
C GLY A 306 -12.45 19.84 29.73
N VAL A 307 -13.01 18.68 29.39
CA VAL A 307 -12.62 17.41 30.01
C VAL A 307 -11.40 16.89 29.27
N MET A 308 -10.30 16.68 29.97
CA MET A 308 -9.00 16.31 29.41
C MET A 308 -8.36 15.20 30.26
N LEU A 309 -7.45 14.44 29.66
CA LEU A 309 -6.56 13.54 30.39
C LEU A 309 -5.62 14.36 31.29
N ALA A 310 -5.34 13.90 32.50
CA ALA A 310 -4.58 14.65 33.48
C ALA A 310 -3.10 14.83 33.08
N GLY A 311 -2.51 13.80 32.49
CA GLY A 311 -1.19 13.84 31.86
C GLY A 311 -1.13 14.82 30.68
N ALA A 312 -2.22 14.98 29.92
CA ALA A 312 -2.28 15.99 28.86
C ALA A 312 -2.31 17.41 29.42
N VAL A 313 -3.10 17.65 30.48
CA VAL A 313 -3.09 18.93 31.21
C VAL A 313 -1.70 19.24 31.78
N ARG A 314 -0.99 18.24 32.30
CA ARG A 314 0.41 18.40 32.75
C ARG A 314 1.36 18.69 31.59
N ALA A 315 1.20 18.02 30.45
CA ALA A 315 2.00 18.28 29.26
C ALA A 315 1.80 19.73 28.77
N ASP A 316 0.56 20.17 28.58
CA ASP A 316 0.23 21.58 28.26
C ASP A 316 0.86 22.57 29.25
N LEU A 317 0.78 22.26 30.54
CA LEU A 317 1.31 23.11 31.60
C LEU A 317 2.84 23.20 31.60
N ASN A 318 3.54 22.07 31.53
CA ASN A 318 4.99 22.00 31.72
C ASN A 318 5.75 22.17 30.41
N ARG A 319 5.30 21.54 29.32
CA ARG A 319 5.95 21.60 28.01
C ARG A 319 5.66 22.91 27.29
N TRP A 320 4.42 23.40 27.34
CA TRP A 320 3.97 24.53 26.53
C TRP A 320 3.55 25.76 27.34
N ALA A 321 3.62 25.71 28.68
CA ALA A 321 3.20 26.80 29.57
C ALA A 321 1.73 27.23 29.36
N VAL A 322 0.82 26.27 29.21
CA VAL A 322 -0.63 26.47 28.99
C VAL A 322 -1.44 25.82 30.12
N ALA A 323 -2.33 26.57 30.76
CA ALA A 323 -3.08 26.11 31.95
C ALA A 323 -4.32 25.24 31.67
N CYS A 324 -4.76 25.14 30.41
CA CYS A 324 -5.99 24.47 29.93
C CYS A 324 -7.33 24.95 30.52
N GLY A 325 -7.31 25.77 31.58
CA GLY A 325 -8.45 26.43 32.20
C GLY A 325 -7.99 27.40 33.28
N ARG A 326 -8.91 28.20 33.83
CA ARG A 326 -8.64 29.08 34.98
C ARG A 326 -9.00 28.44 36.31
N ARG A 327 -9.91 27.45 36.30
CA ARG A 327 -10.35 26.68 37.46
C ARG A 327 -10.38 25.21 37.07
N VAL A 328 -9.26 24.53 37.34
CA VAL A 328 -9.06 23.13 36.98
C VAL A 328 -9.47 22.24 38.15
N ALA A 329 -10.41 21.33 37.94
CA ALA A 329 -10.66 20.24 38.89
C ALA A 329 -9.88 18.99 38.45
N VAL A 330 -9.47 18.15 39.40
CA VAL A 330 -8.77 16.90 39.10
C VAL A 330 -9.62 15.73 39.61
N LEU A 331 -9.86 14.74 38.75
CA LEU A 331 -10.51 13.48 39.06
C LEU A 331 -9.50 12.35 38.88
N THR A 332 -9.34 11.47 39.87
CA THR A 332 -8.31 10.43 39.80
C THR A 332 -8.70 9.11 40.44
N ASN A 333 -8.14 8.02 39.91
CA ASN A 333 -8.12 6.69 40.53
C ASN A 333 -6.71 6.24 40.94
N ASN A 334 -5.72 7.14 40.90
CA ASN A 334 -4.31 6.82 41.12
C ASN A 334 -3.50 8.03 41.64
N ASP A 335 -2.22 7.82 41.92
CA ASP A 335 -1.33 8.86 42.47
C ASP A 335 -0.95 9.97 41.46
N ASP A 336 -1.15 9.77 40.15
CA ASP A 336 -0.84 10.78 39.12
C ASP A 336 -1.77 12.01 39.15
N GLY A 337 -3.02 11.83 39.61
CA GLY A 337 -3.93 12.96 39.82
C GLY A 337 -3.41 13.91 40.90
N TRP A 338 -2.78 13.38 41.94
CA TRP A 338 -2.15 14.18 43.00
C TRP A 338 -0.96 14.97 42.46
N ARG A 339 -0.13 14.34 41.62
CA ARG A 339 0.95 15.02 40.90
C ARG A 339 0.43 16.14 40.01
N THR A 340 -0.66 15.90 39.27
CA THR A 340 -1.33 16.92 38.46
C THR A 340 -1.75 18.13 39.28
N ALA A 341 -2.36 17.91 40.44
CA ALA A 341 -2.74 18.99 41.34
C ALA A 341 -1.53 19.79 41.86
N ALA A 342 -0.42 19.10 42.19
CA ALA A 342 0.82 19.74 42.63
C ALA A 342 1.52 20.54 41.51
N ASP A 343 1.50 20.04 40.28
CA ASP A 343 2.02 20.72 39.09
C ASP A 343 1.27 22.01 38.79
N LEU A 344 -0.07 21.93 38.77
CA LEU A 344 -0.95 23.08 38.62
C LEU A 344 -0.66 24.15 39.69
N ALA A 345 -0.63 23.75 40.97
CA ALA A 345 -0.41 24.68 42.08
C ALA A 345 0.93 25.40 41.98
N ALA A 346 2.03 24.69 41.69
CA ALA A 346 3.35 25.31 41.61
C ALA A 346 3.62 26.07 40.30
N ARG A 347 2.73 26.00 39.31
CA ARG A 347 2.69 26.92 38.16
C ARG A 347 1.65 28.05 38.35
N GLY A 348 1.12 28.21 39.56
CA GLY A 348 0.21 29.30 39.91
C GLY A 348 -1.26 29.08 39.51
N VAL A 349 -1.62 27.89 39.02
CA VAL A 349 -2.99 27.51 38.67
C VAL A 349 -3.58 26.74 39.85
N ARG A 350 -4.37 27.40 40.72
CA ARG A 350 -4.95 26.72 41.88
C ARG A 350 -6.04 25.72 41.45
N PRO A 351 -5.92 24.41 41.78
CA PRO A 351 -6.99 23.46 41.51
C PRO A 351 -8.26 23.82 42.28
N ALA A 352 -9.42 23.67 41.64
CA ALA A 352 -10.72 23.90 42.25
C ALA A 352 -11.10 22.81 43.27
N ALA A 353 -10.71 21.56 43.00
CA ALA A 353 -10.83 20.41 43.89
C ALA A 353 -9.99 19.25 43.36
N LEU A 354 -9.54 18.37 44.25
CA LEU A 354 -8.95 17.07 43.95
C LEU A 354 -9.90 15.95 44.40
N ILE A 355 -10.45 15.23 43.44
CA ILE A 355 -11.44 14.16 43.65
C ILE A 355 -10.73 12.82 43.46
N ASP A 356 -10.39 12.16 44.56
CA ASP A 356 -9.78 10.82 44.55
C ASP A 356 -10.88 9.77 44.77
N LEU A 357 -11.05 8.88 43.80
CA LEU A 357 -12.07 7.84 43.85
C LEU A 357 -11.75 6.73 44.87
N ARG A 358 -10.52 6.68 45.37
CA ARG A 358 -10.07 5.67 46.34
C ARG A 358 -10.48 6.10 47.75
N LYS A 359 -11.14 5.19 48.48
CA LYS A 359 -11.57 5.43 49.87
C LYS A 359 -10.40 5.28 50.85
N ASP A 360 -9.62 4.21 50.69
CA ASP A 360 -8.64 3.76 51.69
C ASP A 360 -7.18 4.05 51.30
N ALA A 361 -6.95 4.91 50.30
CA ALA A 361 -5.59 5.22 49.86
C ALA A 361 -4.86 6.12 50.88
N ALA A 362 -3.65 5.73 51.28
CA ALA A 362 -2.82 6.52 52.19
C ALA A 362 -2.66 7.97 51.68
N PRO A 363 -2.83 8.99 52.53
CA PRO A 363 -2.82 10.38 52.09
C PRO A 363 -1.47 10.79 51.52
N MET A 364 -1.46 11.26 50.28
CA MET A 364 -0.36 12.07 49.74
C MET A 364 -0.51 13.52 50.19
N ALA A 365 0.57 14.27 50.21
CA ALA A 365 0.53 15.70 50.54
C ALA A 365 -0.28 16.45 49.48
N ALA A 366 -1.45 16.99 49.88
CA ALA A 366 -2.23 17.87 49.03
C ALA A 366 -1.56 19.24 48.92
N PRO A 367 -1.65 19.93 47.77
CA PRO A 367 -1.23 21.32 47.70
C PRO A 367 -2.01 22.19 48.69
N ALA A 368 -1.33 23.15 49.33
CA ALA A 368 -1.95 23.99 50.34
C ALA A 368 -3.20 24.72 49.80
N GLY A 369 -4.32 24.58 50.53
CA GLY A 369 -5.59 25.22 50.19
C GLY A 369 -6.40 24.55 49.06
N VAL A 370 -6.03 23.35 48.61
CA VAL A 370 -6.84 22.55 47.68
C VAL A 370 -7.76 21.61 48.46
N GLU A 371 -9.07 21.69 48.19
CA GLU A 371 -10.05 20.76 48.76
C GLU A 371 -9.83 19.34 48.21
N VAL A 372 -9.66 18.36 49.09
CA VAL A 372 -9.55 16.94 48.74
C VAL A 372 -10.86 16.23 49.06
N ILE A 373 -11.43 15.58 48.06
CA ILE A 373 -12.70 14.85 48.15
C ILE A 373 -12.42 13.38 47.85
N ARG A 374 -12.72 12.49 48.81
CA ARG A 374 -12.40 11.06 48.70
C ARG A 374 -13.64 10.19 48.54
N GLY A 375 -13.57 9.21 47.65
CA GLY A 375 -14.59 8.18 47.46
C GLY A 375 -15.92 8.67 46.90
N VAL A 376 -16.01 9.91 46.43
CA VAL A 376 -17.25 10.49 45.87
C VAL A 376 -17.11 10.63 44.35
N PRO A 377 -17.87 9.85 43.55
CA PRO A 377 -17.76 9.90 42.10
C PRO A 377 -18.42 11.14 41.48
N VAL A 378 -17.92 11.56 40.32
CA VAL A 378 -18.55 12.57 39.46
C VAL A 378 -19.73 11.92 38.72
N VAL A 379 -20.92 12.51 38.84
CA VAL A 379 -22.18 11.97 38.27
C VAL A 379 -22.78 12.84 37.17
N ALA A 380 -22.30 14.08 37.00
CA ALA A 380 -22.69 14.95 35.90
C ALA A 380 -21.67 16.08 35.67
N THR A 381 -21.70 16.65 34.48
CA THR A 381 -20.98 17.87 34.11
C THR A 381 -21.97 18.96 33.64
N ALA A 382 -21.58 20.23 33.61
CA ALA A 382 -22.37 21.38 33.10
C ALA A 382 -21.58 22.21 32.06
N GLY A 383 -22.25 22.71 31.00
CA GLY A 383 -21.67 23.56 29.95
C GLY A 383 -21.45 22.85 28.59
N ARG A 384 -22.22 23.24 27.56
CA ARG A 384 -22.27 22.55 26.24
C ARG A 384 -21.01 22.76 25.38
N HIS A 385 -20.57 24.01 25.21
CA HIS A 385 -19.40 24.37 24.38
C HIS A 385 -18.11 24.55 25.20
N GLY A 386 -18.11 24.08 26.44
CA GLY A 386 -17.05 24.32 27.41
C GLY A 386 -17.55 24.02 28.81
N LEU A 387 -16.78 23.23 29.56
CA LEU A 387 -17.07 22.90 30.95
C LEU A 387 -17.24 24.18 31.79
N ARG A 388 -18.20 24.14 32.71
CA ARG A 388 -18.50 25.21 33.67
C ARG A 388 -18.64 24.71 35.11
N ALA A 389 -19.06 23.46 35.29
CA ALA A 389 -19.15 22.82 36.60
C ALA A 389 -19.18 21.30 36.49
N ILE A 390 -18.87 20.64 37.59
CA ILE A 390 -19.04 19.20 37.81
C ILE A 390 -19.94 18.99 39.03
N THR A 391 -20.71 17.89 39.03
CA THR A 391 -21.59 17.50 40.14
C THR A 391 -21.15 16.14 40.66
N LEU A 392 -21.00 16.04 41.97
CA LEU A 392 -20.63 14.83 42.68
C LEU A 392 -21.87 14.06 43.17
N ALA A 393 -21.69 12.77 43.47
CA ALA A 393 -22.78 11.90 43.90
C ALA A 393 -23.46 12.33 45.22
N ASP A 394 -22.76 13.07 46.07
CA ASP A 394 -23.28 13.63 47.32
C ASP A 394 -24.01 14.98 47.13
N GLY A 395 -24.21 15.42 45.89
CA GLY A 395 -24.91 16.66 45.55
C GLY A 395 -24.02 17.89 45.47
N ARG A 396 -22.74 17.84 45.87
CA ARG A 396 -21.82 18.97 45.73
C ARG A 396 -21.63 19.37 44.27
N ARG A 397 -21.62 20.68 44.01
CA ARG A 397 -21.40 21.26 42.67
C ARG A 397 -20.17 22.15 42.67
N ILE A 398 -19.14 21.74 41.93
CA ILE A 398 -17.85 22.42 41.87
C ILE A 398 -17.75 23.18 40.55
N ARG A 399 -17.44 24.49 40.60
CA ARG A 399 -17.22 25.29 39.40
C ARG A 399 -15.83 25.02 38.83
N ALA A 400 -15.77 24.51 37.60
CA ALA A 400 -14.54 24.19 36.90
C ALA A 400 -14.71 24.45 35.40
N ASP A 401 -13.69 25.00 34.75
CA ASP A 401 -13.65 25.19 33.30
C ASP A 401 -12.72 24.22 32.58
N CYS A 402 -11.96 23.43 33.35
CA CYS A 402 -11.24 22.23 32.94
C CYS A 402 -11.40 21.13 34.00
N LEU A 403 -11.54 19.87 33.57
CA LEU A 403 -11.52 18.68 34.42
C LEU A 403 -10.40 17.76 33.90
N ALA A 404 -9.32 17.66 34.68
CA ALA A 404 -8.22 16.73 34.44
C ALA A 404 -8.59 15.34 34.98
N VAL A 405 -8.61 14.33 34.12
CA VAL A 405 -9.02 12.96 34.45
C VAL A 405 -7.81 12.03 34.40
N ALA A 406 -7.41 11.52 35.56
CA ALA A 406 -6.34 10.54 35.71
C ALA A 406 -6.92 9.14 35.90
N GLY A 407 -7.15 8.40 34.80
CA GLY A 407 -7.70 7.04 34.79
C GLY A 407 -6.65 5.91 34.85
N GLY A 408 -5.38 6.27 34.99
CA GLY A 408 -4.23 5.36 35.02
C GLY A 408 -3.73 5.07 33.61
N TRP A 409 -2.79 4.16 33.48
CA TRP A 409 -1.97 4.03 32.27
C TRP A 409 -2.10 2.66 31.62
N SER A 410 -2.14 2.63 30.29
CA SER A 410 -2.12 1.43 29.46
C SER A 410 -0.78 1.36 28.71
N PRO A 411 0.10 0.39 29.02
CA PRO A 411 1.33 0.17 28.27
C PRO A 411 1.11 0.10 26.75
N ASN A 412 1.97 0.76 25.97
CA ASN A 412 1.87 0.77 24.51
C ASN A 412 2.50 -0.50 23.91
N LEU A 413 1.73 -1.58 23.90
CA LEU A 413 2.18 -2.92 23.50
C LEU A 413 1.95 -3.26 22.03
N GLN A 414 1.29 -2.41 21.25
CA GLN A 414 0.76 -2.73 19.93
C GLN A 414 1.80 -3.39 19.01
N LEU A 415 3.03 -2.84 18.97
CA LEU A 415 4.13 -3.39 18.18
C LEU A 415 4.54 -4.80 18.62
N ALA A 416 4.58 -5.08 19.93
CA ALA A 416 4.89 -6.41 20.46
C ALA A 416 3.80 -7.44 20.16
N LEU A 417 2.57 -6.99 19.86
CA LEU A 417 1.42 -7.85 19.56
C LEU A 417 1.18 -8.08 18.06
N HIS A 418 1.90 -7.39 17.16
CA HIS A 418 1.68 -7.48 15.70
C HIS A 418 1.89 -8.87 15.11
N LEU A 419 2.72 -9.71 15.74
CA LEU A 419 3.00 -11.09 15.32
C LEU A 419 2.16 -12.13 16.10
N GLY A 420 1.02 -11.72 16.68
CA GLY A 420 0.03 -12.63 17.26
C GLY A 420 0.18 -12.93 18.76
N ALA A 421 1.18 -12.33 19.43
CA ALA A 421 1.33 -12.44 20.87
C ALA A 421 0.13 -11.81 21.62
N ARG A 422 -0.11 -12.24 22.87
CA ARG A 422 -1.22 -11.76 23.71
C ARG A 422 -0.71 -11.14 25.01
N PRO A 423 -1.19 -9.94 25.38
CA PRO A 423 -0.74 -9.29 26.60
C PRO A 423 -1.31 -9.99 27.85
N ARG A 424 -0.63 -9.82 28.98
CA ARG A 424 -1.02 -10.43 30.27
C ARG A 424 -1.68 -9.38 31.18
N TRP A 425 -2.81 -9.71 31.80
CA TRP A 425 -3.43 -8.84 32.79
C TRP A 425 -2.62 -8.81 34.10
N ASP A 426 -2.41 -7.63 34.66
CA ASP A 426 -1.83 -7.40 36.00
C ASP A 426 -2.83 -6.61 36.84
N GLY A 427 -3.37 -7.25 37.88
CA GLY A 427 -4.37 -6.66 38.76
C GLY A 427 -3.83 -5.57 39.70
N ALA A 428 -2.56 -5.63 40.08
CA ALA A 428 -1.93 -4.66 40.98
C ALA A 428 -1.70 -3.32 40.28
N ARG A 429 -1.26 -3.37 39.02
CA ARG A 429 -1.09 -2.20 38.14
C ARG A 429 -2.38 -1.83 37.41
N ALA A 430 -3.41 -2.66 37.52
CA ALA A 430 -4.69 -2.55 36.81
C ALA A 430 -4.49 -2.33 35.29
N ALA A 431 -3.56 -3.06 34.67
CA ALA A 431 -3.14 -2.86 33.29
C ALA A 431 -2.75 -4.17 32.59
N PHE A 432 -2.75 -4.15 31.25
CA PHE A 432 -2.18 -5.21 30.45
C PHE A 432 -0.67 -4.97 30.27
N LEU A 433 0.15 -5.96 30.62
CA LEU A 433 1.61 -5.99 30.50
C LEU A 433 2.05 -6.79 29.26
N PRO A 434 3.32 -6.66 28.82
CA PRO A 434 3.84 -7.43 27.70
C PRO A 434 3.58 -8.94 27.82
N PRO A 435 3.48 -9.65 26.68
CA PRO A 435 3.43 -11.11 26.68
C PRO A 435 4.69 -11.71 27.33
N ALA A 436 4.59 -12.94 27.85
CA ALA A 436 5.74 -13.67 28.35
C ALA A 436 6.75 -13.98 27.24
N GLU A 437 6.26 -14.30 26.04
CA GLU A 437 7.06 -14.51 24.85
C GLU A 437 6.93 -13.29 23.93
N LEU A 438 8.06 -12.66 23.64
CA LEU A 438 8.16 -11.52 22.73
C LEU A 438 8.59 -11.99 21.34
N PRO A 439 8.25 -11.23 20.28
CA PRO A 439 8.86 -11.41 18.96
C PRO A 439 10.38 -11.56 19.03
N PRO A 440 10.98 -12.50 18.27
CA PRO A 440 12.43 -12.70 18.28
C PRO A 440 13.21 -11.41 18.05
N GLY A 441 14.16 -11.12 18.94
CA GLY A 441 15.00 -9.92 18.88
C GLY A 441 14.37 -8.64 19.43
N LEU A 442 13.11 -8.66 19.90
CA LEU A 442 12.45 -7.53 20.54
C LEU A 442 12.49 -7.65 22.07
N ALA A 443 12.94 -6.59 22.73
CA ALA A 443 12.75 -6.37 24.17
C ALA A 443 11.76 -5.22 24.40
N VAL A 444 11.18 -5.13 25.59
CA VAL A 444 10.29 -4.03 26.02
C VAL A 444 10.88 -3.39 27.27
N ALA A 445 10.86 -2.06 27.35
CA ALA A 445 11.43 -1.31 28.47
C ALA A 445 10.58 -0.10 28.89
N GLY A 446 10.80 0.36 30.12
CA GLY A 446 10.10 1.52 30.69
C GLY A 446 8.61 1.25 30.95
N ALA A 447 7.78 2.29 30.84
CA ALA A 447 6.35 2.16 31.11
C ALA A 447 5.63 1.16 30.15
N ALA A 448 6.21 0.89 28.97
CA ALA A 448 5.73 -0.17 28.08
C ALA A 448 5.92 -1.58 28.70
N ALA A 449 6.95 -1.77 29.55
CA ALA A 449 7.18 -2.99 30.32
C ALA A 449 6.39 -3.04 31.65
N GLY A 450 5.67 -1.97 31.98
CA GLY A 450 5.03 -1.79 33.29
C GLY A 450 5.90 -1.10 34.34
N GLU A 451 7.11 -0.63 33.97
CA GLU A 451 7.99 0.14 34.84
C GLU A 451 7.62 1.63 34.78
N SER A 452 6.73 2.02 35.69
CA SER A 452 6.02 3.32 35.72
C SER A 452 6.84 4.47 36.34
N GLY A 453 7.67 4.20 37.34
CA GLY A 453 8.56 5.20 37.96
C GLY A 453 9.69 5.64 37.03
N LEU A 454 10.12 6.91 37.13
CA LEU A 454 11.17 7.44 36.26
C LEU A 454 12.50 6.71 36.41
N GLY A 455 12.95 6.49 37.65
CA GLY A 455 14.16 5.71 37.94
C GLY A 455 14.09 4.28 37.39
N ALA A 456 12.97 3.60 37.60
CA ALA A 456 12.71 2.25 37.12
C ALA A 456 12.73 2.20 35.59
N ALA A 457 12.13 3.19 34.92
CA ALA A 457 12.14 3.27 33.46
C ALA A 457 13.56 3.46 32.88
N LEU A 458 14.38 4.33 33.49
CA LEU A 458 15.78 4.53 33.10
C LEU A 458 16.60 3.24 33.28
N ARG A 459 16.47 2.57 34.43
CA ARG A 459 17.14 1.29 34.73
C ARG A 459 16.70 0.19 33.76
N SER A 460 15.40 0.07 33.49
CA SER A 460 14.83 -0.90 32.57
C SER A 460 15.38 -0.74 31.14
N GLY A 461 15.38 0.49 30.62
CA GLY A 461 15.95 0.78 29.30
C GLY A 461 17.46 0.49 29.22
N HIS A 462 18.19 0.93 30.24
CA HIS A 462 19.62 0.66 30.35
C HIS A 462 19.92 -0.85 30.39
N ALA A 463 19.18 -1.64 31.19
CA ALA A 463 19.33 -3.08 31.29
C ALA A 463 18.99 -3.82 29.98
N ALA A 464 17.88 -3.43 29.32
CA ALA A 464 17.49 -3.99 28.03
C ALA A 464 18.54 -3.78 26.95
N ALA A 465 19.21 -2.62 26.94
CA ALA A 465 20.34 -2.38 26.05
C ALA A 465 21.54 -3.28 26.38
N GLY A 466 21.83 -3.53 27.65
CA GLY A 466 22.87 -4.47 28.07
C GLY A 466 22.65 -5.87 27.52
N ALA A 467 21.46 -6.43 27.74
CA ALA A 467 21.09 -7.74 27.22
C ALA A 467 21.12 -7.80 25.68
N ALA A 468 20.69 -6.73 25.00
CA ALA A 468 20.76 -6.64 23.55
C ALA A 468 22.22 -6.63 23.04
N LEU A 469 23.12 -5.90 23.69
CA LEU A 469 24.55 -5.83 23.34
C LEU A 469 25.24 -7.19 23.56
N GLU A 470 24.98 -7.84 24.68
CA GLU A 470 25.49 -9.19 24.97
C GLU A 470 25.05 -10.18 23.88
N ALA A 471 23.75 -10.17 23.55
CA ALA A 471 23.20 -11.02 22.50
C ALA A 471 23.70 -10.66 21.08
N LEU A 472 24.32 -9.50 20.89
CA LEU A 472 24.98 -9.08 19.65
C LEU A 472 26.48 -9.43 19.63
N GLY A 473 27.03 -9.90 20.75
CA GLY A 473 28.46 -10.15 20.93
C GLY A 473 29.28 -8.86 21.09
N LEU A 474 28.66 -7.75 21.53
CA LEU A 474 29.31 -6.47 21.74
C LEU A 474 29.64 -6.29 23.23
N SER A 475 30.92 -6.23 23.56
CA SER A 475 31.39 -5.93 24.92
C SER A 475 31.34 -4.42 25.17
N ALA A 476 30.64 -4.02 26.23
CA ALA A 476 30.56 -2.63 26.69
C ALA A 476 31.04 -2.54 28.14
N PRO A 477 31.70 -1.44 28.53
CA PRO A 477 31.95 -1.16 29.94
C PRO A 477 30.62 -1.15 30.70
N GLU A 478 30.58 -1.82 31.85
CA GLU A 478 29.43 -1.75 32.74
C GLU A 478 29.36 -0.32 33.29
N THR A 479 28.29 0.39 32.95
CA THR A 479 28.05 1.77 33.37
C THR A 479 26.78 1.79 34.21
N PRO A 480 26.69 2.65 35.24
CA PRO A 480 25.45 2.78 35.99
C PRO A 480 24.35 3.38 35.12
N ALA A 481 23.11 2.94 35.33
CA ALA A 481 21.95 3.60 34.75
C ALA A 481 21.80 5.03 35.32
N PRO A 482 21.28 5.99 34.54
CA PRO A 482 21.00 7.33 35.04
C PRO A 482 20.08 7.30 36.27
N ARG A 483 20.37 8.13 37.27
CA ARG A 483 19.69 8.19 38.57
C ARG A 483 18.53 9.17 38.53
N ALA A 484 17.39 8.71 39.02
CA ALA A 484 16.20 9.51 39.28
C ALA A 484 15.39 8.85 40.40
N GLU A 485 14.53 9.63 41.06
CA GLU A 485 13.58 9.11 42.05
C GLU A 485 12.48 8.28 41.37
N ASP A 486 11.90 7.34 42.11
CA ASP A 486 10.74 6.57 41.67
C ASP A 486 9.48 7.13 42.34
N GLU A 487 8.61 7.73 41.53
CA GLU A 487 7.35 8.25 42.05
C GLU A 487 6.39 7.09 42.41
N PRO A 488 5.57 7.23 43.48
CA PRO A 488 4.48 6.29 43.74
C PRO A 488 3.49 6.21 42.57
N ASP A 489 3.04 5.01 42.22
CA ASP A 489 2.20 4.75 41.05
C ASP A 489 0.92 3.96 41.38
N ARG A 490 0.50 3.95 42.65
CA ARG A 490 -0.63 3.16 43.13
C ARG A 490 -1.92 3.53 42.38
N ALA A 491 -2.64 2.53 41.87
CA ALA A 491 -3.87 2.71 41.12
C ALA A 491 -4.98 1.77 41.61
N ALA A 492 -6.23 2.19 41.45
CA ALA A 492 -7.41 1.34 41.63
C ALA A 492 -8.06 1.01 40.26
N PRO A 493 -8.59 -0.21 40.05
CA PRO A 493 -9.21 -0.63 38.79
C PRO A 493 -10.61 -0.03 38.59
N ILE A 494 -10.72 1.30 38.65
CA ILE A 494 -11.97 2.06 38.48
C ILE A 494 -11.98 2.68 37.08
N PHE A 495 -12.71 2.05 36.16
CA PHE A 495 -12.75 2.45 34.75
C PHE A 495 -14.03 3.18 34.34
N HIS A 496 -15.11 3.01 35.12
CA HIS A 496 -16.43 3.57 34.84
C HIS A 496 -17.13 3.96 36.15
N LEU A 497 -17.80 5.12 36.17
CA LEU A 497 -18.57 5.62 37.31
C LEU A 497 -20.07 5.50 37.03
N GLY A 498 -20.77 4.72 37.87
CA GLY A 498 -22.23 4.59 37.84
C GLY A 498 -22.97 5.77 38.48
N GLY A 499 -24.30 5.75 38.43
CA GLY A 499 -25.18 6.68 39.16
C GLY A 499 -25.54 7.99 38.45
N GLY A 500 -24.85 8.34 37.36
CA GLY A 500 -25.21 9.49 36.51
C GLY A 500 -26.31 9.19 35.49
N ARG A 501 -27.20 10.15 35.22
CA ARG A 501 -28.27 10.03 34.19
C ARG A 501 -27.81 10.34 32.76
N GLY A 502 -26.58 10.81 32.58
CA GLY A 502 -26.01 11.19 31.27
C GLY A 502 -25.25 10.05 30.57
N ARG A 503 -24.80 10.29 29.33
CA ARG A 503 -23.95 9.35 28.58
C ARG A 503 -22.54 9.30 29.16
N ALA A 504 -22.06 8.09 29.44
CA ALA A 504 -20.68 7.80 29.80
C ALA A 504 -19.96 7.19 28.60
N PHE A 505 -19.12 7.97 27.92
CA PHE A 505 -18.43 7.54 26.72
C PHE A 505 -17.21 6.69 27.06
N VAL A 506 -17.06 5.58 26.34
CA VAL A 506 -15.89 4.68 26.39
C VAL A 506 -15.08 4.77 25.09
N ASP A 507 -15.70 5.19 23.99
CA ASP A 507 -15.03 5.61 22.75
C ASP A 507 -15.55 7.00 22.38
N LEU A 508 -14.67 7.98 22.41
CA LEU A 508 -15.05 9.37 22.20
C LEU A 508 -15.21 9.69 20.71
N GLN A 509 -14.39 9.12 19.84
CA GLN A 509 -14.39 9.43 18.42
C GLN A 509 -15.59 8.80 17.72
N ASN A 510 -15.89 7.53 18.02
CA ASN A 510 -17.04 6.81 17.45
C ASN A 510 -18.33 6.96 18.25
N ASP A 511 -18.35 7.81 19.28
CA ASP A 511 -19.52 8.05 20.14
C ASP A 511 -20.07 6.79 20.86
N VAL A 512 -19.20 5.81 21.18
CA VAL A 512 -19.61 4.59 21.90
C VAL A 512 -19.66 4.84 23.40
N THR A 513 -20.77 4.45 24.02
CA THR A 513 -21.02 4.61 25.45
C THR A 513 -21.03 3.28 26.20
N ALA A 514 -20.91 3.35 27.53
CA ALA A 514 -21.11 2.19 28.39
C ALA A 514 -22.51 1.57 28.25
N LYS A 515 -23.52 2.34 27.82
CA LYS A 515 -24.86 1.81 27.49
C LYS A 515 -24.81 0.91 26.26
N ASP A 516 -24.06 1.31 25.23
CA ASP A 516 -23.93 0.57 23.97
C ASP A 516 -23.23 -0.78 24.17
N ILE A 517 -22.19 -0.82 25.01
CA ILE A 517 -21.52 -2.07 25.38
C ILE A 517 -22.47 -3.01 26.14
N ARG A 518 -23.22 -2.50 27.12
CA ARG A 518 -24.25 -3.30 27.82
C ARG A 518 -25.36 -3.76 26.88
N GLN A 519 -25.73 -2.97 25.88
CA GLN A 519 -26.68 -3.37 24.84
C GLN A 519 -26.13 -4.51 23.98
N ALA A 520 -24.85 -4.42 23.56
CA ALA A 520 -24.20 -5.47 22.78
C ALA A 520 -24.28 -6.83 23.50
N VAL A 521 -23.97 -6.88 24.80
CA VAL A 521 -24.09 -8.11 25.61
C VAL A 521 -25.52 -8.62 25.66
N ARG A 522 -26.51 -7.74 25.93
CA ARG A 522 -27.93 -8.13 25.96
C ARG A 522 -28.41 -8.73 24.63
N GLU A 523 -27.80 -8.33 23.52
CA GLU A 523 -28.11 -8.81 22.18
C GLU A 523 -27.23 -9.98 21.72
N GLY A 524 -26.45 -10.58 22.62
CA GLY A 524 -25.63 -11.77 22.35
C GLY A 524 -24.22 -11.49 21.82
N TYR A 525 -23.81 -10.23 21.71
CA TYR A 525 -22.47 -9.83 21.28
C TYR A 525 -21.53 -9.63 22.48
N ASP A 526 -21.37 -10.69 23.29
CA ASP A 526 -20.58 -10.63 24.52
C ASP A 526 -19.06 -10.83 24.28
N HIS A 527 -18.63 -11.40 23.15
CA HIS A 527 -17.22 -11.55 22.83
C HIS A 527 -16.59 -10.18 22.45
N PRO A 528 -15.35 -9.84 22.90
CA PRO A 528 -14.71 -8.55 22.63
C PRO A 528 -14.71 -8.14 21.15
N GLU A 529 -14.39 -9.07 20.26
CA GLU A 529 -14.39 -8.85 18.81
C GLU A 529 -15.80 -8.64 18.23
N HIS A 530 -16.84 -9.25 18.81
CA HIS A 530 -18.23 -9.04 18.42
C HIS A 530 -18.73 -7.68 18.92
N ALA A 531 -18.50 -7.37 20.21
CA ALA A 531 -18.82 -6.07 20.79
C ALA A 531 -18.16 -4.92 20.00
N LYS A 532 -16.88 -5.09 19.62
CA LYS A 532 -16.15 -4.17 18.73
C LYS A 532 -16.88 -3.94 17.40
N ARG A 533 -17.18 -4.99 16.64
CA ARG A 533 -17.84 -4.87 15.33
C ARG A 533 -19.25 -4.31 15.44
N TYR A 534 -20.00 -4.74 16.45
CA TYR A 534 -21.39 -4.35 16.66
C TYR A 534 -21.52 -2.87 17.08
N THR A 535 -20.62 -2.40 17.95
CA THR A 535 -20.67 -1.03 18.48
C THR A 535 -19.76 -0.04 17.77
N THR A 536 -18.82 -0.51 16.93
CA THR A 536 -17.71 0.26 16.32
C THR A 536 -16.61 0.71 17.29
N LEU A 537 -16.58 0.17 18.51
CA LEU A 537 -15.56 0.46 19.53
C LEU A 537 -14.13 0.27 18.99
N GLY A 538 -13.29 1.30 19.12
CA GLY A 538 -11.87 1.24 18.77
C GLY A 538 -11.60 1.09 17.27
N MET A 539 -12.57 1.40 16.41
CA MET A 539 -12.41 1.37 14.94
C MET A 539 -12.11 2.75 14.35
N ALA A 540 -12.01 3.78 15.19
CA ALA A 540 -11.68 5.16 14.82
C ALA A 540 -10.19 5.35 14.51
N THR A 541 -9.80 6.58 14.13
CA THR A 541 -8.40 6.89 13.77
C THR A 541 -7.42 6.80 14.93
N ASP A 542 -7.90 6.83 16.17
CA ASP A 542 -7.12 6.65 17.40
C ASP A 542 -6.94 5.17 17.78
N GLN A 543 -7.69 4.26 17.15
CA GLN A 543 -7.75 2.81 17.41
C GLN A 543 -8.09 2.47 18.88
N GLY A 544 -8.90 3.32 19.54
CA GLY A 544 -9.42 3.07 20.89
C GLY A 544 -8.37 3.21 22.02
N ARG A 545 -7.23 3.84 21.79
CA ARG A 545 -6.10 3.89 22.74
C ARG A 545 -6.45 4.44 24.12
N THR A 546 -7.35 5.42 24.20
CA THR A 546 -7.71 6.06 25.47
C THR A 546 -8.81 5.34 26.24
N GLY A 547 -9.58 4.47 25.58
CA GLY A 547 -10.88 3.99 26.09
C GLY A 547 -11.16 2.50 25.95
N MET A 548 -10.33 1.75 25.22
CA MET A 548 -10.52 0.31 24.99
C MET A 548 -10.61 -0.47 26.30
N LEU A 549 -9.72 -0.19 27.26
CA LEU A 549 -9.76 -0.89 28.55
C LEU A 549 -11.02 -0.56 29.36
N ALA A 550 -11.49 0.69 29.31
CA ALA A 550 -12.74 1.07 29.97
C ALA A 550 -13.95 0.36 29.34
N ALA A 551 -13.97 0.22 28.01
CA ALA A 551 -15.00 -0.56 27.33
C ALA A 551 -14.93 -2.05 27.69
N MET A 552 -13.73 -2.64 27.76
CA MET A 552 -13.55 -4.03 28.19
C MET A 552 -13.96 -4.25 29.64
N ALA A 553 -13.72 -3.29 30.54
CA ALA A 553 -14.19 -3.36 31.92
C ALA A 553 -15.73 -3.34 31.99
N VAL A 554 -16.39 -2.50 31.20
CA VAL A 554 -17.86 -2.50 31.10
C VAL A 554 -18.38 -3.80 30.48
N LEU A 555 -17.67 -4.38 29.50
CA LEU A 555 -18.01 -5.66 28.89
C LEU A 555 -17.87 -6.82 29.89
N ALA A 556 -16.80 -6.82 30.70
CA ALA A 556 -16.57 -7.76 31.78
C ALA A 556 -17.71 -7.72 32.80
N GLU A 557 -18.01 -6.52 33.31
CA GLU A 557 -19.13 -6.28 34.23
C GLU A 557 -20.46 -6.79 33.63
N ALA A 558 -20.77 -6.40 32.40
CA ALA A 558 -22.04 -6.74 31.76
C ALA A 558 -22.20 -8.23 31.40
N SER A 559 -21.09 -8.93 31.11
CA SER A 559 -21.09 -10.36 30.77
C SER A 559 -20.83 -11.28 31.97
N GLY A 560 -20.60 -10.73 33.17
CA GLY A 560 -20.30 -11.50 34.37
C GLY A 560 -18.98 -12.26 34.33
N ARG A 561 -18.03 -11.84 33.48
CA ARG A 561 -16.70 -12.47 33.33
C ARG A 561 -15.61 -11.59 33.90
N PRO A 562 -14.57 -12.16 34.52
CA PRO A 562 -13.44 -11.36 35.00
C PRO A 562 -12.68 -10.76 33.81
N LEU A 563 -12.17 -9.54 34.00
CA LEU A 563 -11.48 -8.76 32.96
C LEU A 563 -10.24 -9.50 32.40
N GLU A 564 -9.56 -10.28 33.25
CA GLU A 564 -8.40 -11.11 32.88
C GLU A 564 -8.70 -12.16 31.79
N ARG A 565 -9.95 -12.63 31.70
CA ARG A 565 -10.38 -13.62 30.70
C ARG A 565 -10.83 -12.99 29.39
N LEU A 566 -11.03 -11.67 29.37
CA LEU A 566 -11.35 -10.95 28.14
C LEU A 566 -10.06 -10.58 27.42
N ALA A 567 -9.85 -11.19 26.25
CA ALA A 567 -8.78 -10.78 25.36
C ALA A 567 -9.05 -9.36 24.83
N LEU A 568 -8.00 -8.52 24.78
CA LEU A 568 -8.05 -7.29 24.00
C LEU A 568 -8.22 -7.64 22.51
N PRO A 569 -8.94 -6.82 21.74
CA PRO A 569 -8.99 -6.98 20.29
C PRO A 569 -7.58 -6.94 19.67
N ALA A 570 -7.41 -7.66 18.56
CA ALA A 570 -6.09 -7.78 17.93
C ALA A 570 -5.51 -6.42 17.52
N ALA A 571 -4.25 -6.16 17.90
CA ALA A 571 -3.49 -5.01 17.41
C ALA A 571 -2.98 -5.29 15.98
N ARG A 572 -3.06 -4.30 15.10
CA ARG A 572 -2.64 -4.40 13.70
C ARG A 572 -1.81 -3.20 13.31
N PRO A 573 -0.80 -3.36 12.43
CA PRO A 573 -0.22 -2.23 11.73
C PRO A 573 -1.30 -1.50 10.90
N PRO A 574 -1.22 -0.17 10.77
CA PRO A 574 -0.19 0.69 11.34
C PRO A 574 -0.56 1.21 12.76
N PHE A 575 0.43 1.40 13.64
CA PHE A 575 0.25 1.98 15.00
C PHE A 575 -0.45 3.34 14.95
N THR A 576 -0.08 4.18 13.99
CA THR A 576 -0.82 5.38 13.59
C THR A 576 -0.98 5.42 12.07
N PRO A 577 -2.01 6.10 11.52
CA PRO A 577 -2.27 6.12 10.08
C PRO A 577 -1.06 6.54 9.24
N VAL A 578 -0.81 5.80 8.16
CA VAL A 578 0.22 6.10 7.15
C VAL A 578 -0.48 6.62 5.89
N PRO A 579 -0.09 7.78 5.34
CA PRO A 579 -0.67 8.27 4.08
C PRO A 579 -0.43 7.29 2.93
N VAL A 580 -1.44 7.03 2.10
CA VAL A 580 -1.32 6.18 0.90
C VAL A 580 -0.21 6.68 -0.03
N ALA A 581 -0.07 8.00 -0.13
CA ALA A 581 1.03 8.66 -0.82
C ALA A 581 2.42 8.18 -0.36
N ALA A 582 2.63 7.98 0.95
CA ALA A 582 3.89 7.45 1.47
C ALA A 582 4.09 5.96 1.13
N LEU A 583 3.02 5.17 1.12
CA LEU A 583 3.07 3.76 0.66
C LEU A 583 3.44 3.65 -0.81
N ALA A 584 2.89 4.53 -1.66
CA ALA A 584 3.24 4.58 -3.08
C ALA A 584 4.68 5.05 -3.34
N GLY A 585 5.21 5.93 -2.49
CA GLY A 585 6.56 6.48 -2.61
C GLY A 585 6.81 7.12 -3.98
N PRO A 586 7.97 6.86 -4.62
CA PRO A 586 8.30 7.40 -5.93
C PRO A 586 7.59 6.69 -7.09
N GLY A 587 6.98 5.52 -6.87
CA GLY A 587 6.31 4.71 -7.89
C GLY A 587 4.95 5.28 -8.32
N ARG A 588 4.91 6.50 -8.87
CA ARG A 588 3.70 7.20 -9.31
C ARG A 588 3.78 7.64 -10.77
N GLY A 589 2.61 7.86 -11.38
CA GLY A 589 2.54 8.29 -12.78
C GLY A 589 3.24 7.29 -13.70
N GLN A 590 4.10 7.78 -14.58
CA GLN A 590 4.89 6.92 -15.47
C GLN A 590 5.96 6.09 -14.73
N ALA A 591 6.40 6.51 -13.55
CA ALA A 591 7.38 5.79 -12.74
C ALA A 591 6.77 4.61 -11.94
N TYR A 592 5.45 4.38 -12.03
CA TYR A 592 4.79 3.24 -11.37
C TYR A 592 5.30 1.88 -11.88
N ARG A 593 5.70 1.80 -13.15
CA ARG A 593 6.31 0.61 -13.77
C ARG A 593 7.46 1.04 -14.67
N PRO A 594 8.53 0.23 -14.80
CA PRO A 594 9.60 0.53 -15.74
C PRO A 594 9.07 0.52 -17.17
N GLU A 595 9.58 1.45 -17.98
CA GLU A 595 9.39 1.48 -19.43
C GLU A 595 10.62 0.88 -20.11
N ARG A 596 10.42 -0.11 -20.97
CA ARG A 596 11.47 -0.73 -21.78
C ARG A 596 11.35 -0.26 -23.23
N ARG A 597 12.48 0.13 -23.80
CA ARG A 597 12.59 0.66 -25.17
C ARG A 597 13.56 -0.19 -25.96
N THR A 598 13.18 -0.55 -27.19
CA THR A 598 14.09 -1.28 -28.09
C THR A 598 15.26 -0.37 -28.50
N PRO A 599 16.39 -0.92 -28.96
CA PRO A 599 17.48 -0.11 -29.50
C PRO A 599 17.04 0.80 -30.66
N ALA A 600 16.04 0.39 -31.44
CA ALA A 600 15.49 1.18 -32.54
C ALA A 600 14.41 2.19 -32.11
N HIS A 601 14.06 2.29 -30.82
CA HIS A 601 12.97 3.15 -30.34
C HIS A 601 13.17 4.63 -30.69
N GLY A 602 14.40 5.14 -30.50
CA GLY A 602 14.71 6.54 -30.84
C GLY A 602 14.55 6.84 -32.33
N TRP A 603 14.98 5.90 -33.19
CA TRP A 603 14.78 5.99 -34.65
C TRP A 603 13.29 5.92 -35.00
N ALA A 604 12.53 4.97 -34.41
CA ALA A 604 11.10 4.81 -34.69
C ALA A 604 10.30 6.06 -34.28
N ALA A 605 10.62 6.66 -33.13
CA ALA A 605 10.00 7.91 -32.69
C ALA A 605 10.29 9.07 -33.66
N ALA A 606 11.53 9.17 -34.15
CA ALA A 606 11.90 10.16 -35.16
C ALA A 606 11.19 9.93 -36.51
N ALA A 607 10.91 8.67 -36.86
CA ALA A 607 10.12 8.26 -38.02
C ALA A 607 8.59 8.43 -37.80
N GLY A 608 8.16 9.00 -36.67
CA GLY A 608 6.74 9.29 -36.39
C GLY A 608 5.93 8.11 -35.87
N ALA A 609 6.57 7.02 -35.42
CA ALA A 609 5.87 5.85 -34.93
C ALA A 609 4.88 6.17 -33.80
N VAL A 610 3.71 5.55 -33.85
CA VAL A 610 2.79 5.48 -32.72
C VAL A 610 3.11 4.23 -31.92
N PHE A 611 3.14 4.30 -30.58
CA PHE A 611 3.57 3.19 -29.72
C PHE A 611 2.42 2.57 -28.94
N THR A 612 2.53 1.25 -28.71
CA THR A 612 1.66 0.48 -27.81
C THR A 612 2.47 -0.20 -26.70
N ASP A 613 1.79 -0.54 -25.60
CA ASP A 613 2.37 -1.24 -24.46
C ASP A 613 2.24 -2.76 -24.63
N ALA A 614 3.37 -3.46 -24.64
CA ALA A 614 3.44 -4.92 -24.55
C ALA A 614 4.18 -5.31 -23.26
N GLY A 615 3.42 -5.43 -22.16
CA GLY A 615 4.02 -5.53 -20.82
C GLY A 615 4.72 -4.22 -20.47
N ALA A 616 6.04 -4.28 -20.21
CA ALA A 616 6.88 -3.10 -19.99
C ALA A 616 7.42 -2.48 -21.29
N TRP A 617 7.32 -3.17 -22.43
CA TRP A 617 7.88 -2.69 -23.70
C TRP A 617 6.99 -1.68 -24.41
N LYS A 618 7.62 -0.63 -24.95
CA LYS A 618 7.03 0.25 -25.98
C LYS A 618 7.35 -0.31 -27.36
N ARG A 619 6.32 -0.79 -28.06
CA ARG A 619 6.44 -1.31 -29.44
C ARG A 619 5.82 -0.34 -30.43
N ALA A 620 6.47 -0.13 -31.58
CA ALA A 620 5.87 0.64 -32.67
C ALA A 620 4.63 -0.11 -33.19
N GLN A 621 3.47 0.52 -33.08
CA GLN A 621 2.18 -0.05 -33.43
C GLN A 621 1.86 0.18 -34.92
N TRP A 622 2.12 1.39 -35.43
CA TRP A 622 2.07 1.76 -36.85
C TRP A 622 2.89 3.04 -37.12
N PHE A 623 3.12 3.35 -38.39
CA PHE A 623 3.90 4.48 -38.89
C PHE A 623 3.05 5.36 -39.82
N PRO A 624 2.47 6.48 -39.33
CA PRO A 624 1.64 7.36 -40.12
C PRO A 624 2.43 8.16 -41.16
N ARG A 625 1.83 8.37 -42.35
CA ARG A 625 2.32 9.29 -43.38
C ARG A 625 1.44 10.55 -43.49
N PRO A 626 1.97 11.69 -43.98
CA PRO A 626 1.15 12.86 -44.26
C PRO A 626 -0.05 12.52 -45.15
N GLY A 627 -1.24 13.01 -44.77
CA GLY A 627 -2.51 12.72 -45.46
C GLY A 627 -3.28 11.51 -44.92
N GLU A 628 -2.68 10.69 -44.07
CA GLU A 628 -3.39 9.61 -43.37
C GLU A 628 -4.06 10.16 -42.11
N THR A 629 -5.40 10.11 -42.07
CA THR A 629 -6.22 10.70 -41.01
C THR A 629 -6.68 9.68 -39.97
N THR A 630 -6.57 8.39 -40.30
CA THR A 630 -6.95 7.29 -39.42
C THR A 630 -5.81 6.28 -39.32
N TRP A 631 -5.65 5.66 -38.14
CA TRP A 631 -4.66 4.60 -37.93
C TRP A 631 -4.78 3.46 -38.97
N ARG A 632 -6.02 3.13 -39.39
CA ARG A 632 -6.29 2.06 -40.35
C ARG A 632 -5.71 2.35 -41.73
N GLN A 633 -5.69 3.61 -42.19
CA GLN A 633 -5.08 3.95 -43.48
C GLN A 633 -3.58 3.60 -43.49
N SER A 634 -2.87 3.91 -42.40
CA SER A 634 -1.46 3.56 -42.24
C SER A 634 -1.26 2.04 -42.24
N VAL A 635 -2.06 1.32 -41.46
CA VAL A 635 -1.98 -0.14 -41.35
C VAL A 635 -2.32 -0.82 -42.67
N ASP A 636 -3.37 -0.38 -43.37
CA ASP A 636 -3.76 -0.93 -44.67
C ASP A 636 -2.63 -0.75 -45.70
N ARG A 637 -2.01 0.44 -45.76
CA ARG A 637 -0.83 0.70 -46.59
C ARG A 637 0.33 -0.21 -46.21
N GLU A 638 0.64 -0.33 -44.92
CA GLU A 638 1.76 -1.14 -44.43
C GLU A 638 1.61 -2.61 -44.83
N VAL A 639 0.41 -3.19 -44.68
CA VAL A 639 0.11 -4.58 -45.08
C VAL A 639 0.25 -4.73 -46.60
N LEU A 640 -0.37 -3.84 -47.38
CA LEU A 640 -0.33 -3.92 -48.84
C LEU A 640 1.09 -3.75 -49.40
N ALA A 641 1.87 -2.80 -48.86
CA ALA A 641 3.27 -2.59 -49.24
C ALA A 641 4.15 -3.80 -48.88
N THR A 642 3.94 -4.39 -47.71
CA THR A 642 4.68 -5.60 -47.29
C THR A 642 4.39 -6.79 -48.21
N ARG A 643 3.11 -7.04 -48.53
CA ARG A 643 2.70 -8.14 -49.40
C ARG A 643 3.02 -7.91 -50.88
N GLY A 644 3.05 -6.66 -51.32
CA GLY A 644 3.34 -6.28 -52.71
C GLY A 644 4.83 -6.15 -53.02
N ALA A 645 5.64 -5.75 -52.03
CA ALA A 645 7.07 -5.52 -52.18
C ALA A 645 7.86 -6.05 -50.97
N VAL A 646 8.07 -5.23 -49.93
CA VAL A 646 8.82 -5.61 -48.72
C VAL A 646 8.43 -4.73 -47.54
N GLY A 647 8.40 -5.33 -46.36
CA GLY A 647 8.13 -4.70 -45.08
C GLY A 647 9.25 -4.98 -44.09
N VAL A 648 9.57 -3.99 -43.26
CA VAL A 648 10.56 -4.11 -42.17
C VAL A 648 9.88 -3.87 -40.83
N CYS A 649 10.08 -4.76 -39.85
CA CYS A 649 9.46 -4.67 -38.53
C CYS A 649 10.47 -4.97 -37.41
N ASP A 650 10.47 -4.13 -36.38
CA ASP A 650 11.24 -4.36 -35.15
C ASP A 650 10.59 -5.49 -34.32
N VAL A 651 11.30 -6.62 -34.21
CA VAL A 651 10.93 -7.80 -33.42
C VAL A 651 11.92 -8.05 -32.27
N SER A 652 12.68 -7.03 -31.89
CA SER A 652 13.68 -7.09 -30.81
C SER A 652 13.07 -7.50 -29.47
N THR A 653 11.77 -7.26 -29.27
CA THR A 653 11.07 -7.53 -28.01
C THR A 653 10.74 -9.01 -27.78
N LEU A 654 10.89 -9.89 -28.76
CA LEU A 654 10.72 -11.34 -28.54
C LEU A 654 11.69 -11.81 -27.47
N GLY A 655 11.27 -12.72 -26.58
CA GLY A 655 12.18 -13.34 -25.62
C GLY A 655 13.24 -14.14 -26.36
N LYS A 656 14.48 -14.14 -25.88
CA LYS A 656 15.61 -14.84 -26.50
C LYS A 656 16.42 -15.52 -25.41
N ILE A 657 16.57 -16.83 -25.51
CA ILE A 657 17.31 -17.65 -24.55
C ILE A 657 18.34 -18.44 -25.34
N GLU A 658 19.61 -18.21 -25.05
CA GLU A 658 20.70 -19.03 -25.58
C GLU A 658 20.86 -20.25 -24.69
N ILE A 659 20.93 -21.42 -25.31
CA ILE A 659 21.05 -22.71 -24.64
C ILE A 659 22.39 -23.29 -25.06
N ARG A 660 23.20 -23.70 -24.10
CA ARG A 660 24.52 -24.29 -24.32
C ARG A 660 24.70 -25.58 -23.54
N GLY A 661 25.50 -26.49 -24.08
CA GLY A 661 25.86 -27.75 -23.42
C GLY A 661 25.60 -28.98 -24.31
N ALA A 662 26.15 -30.12 -23.92
CA ALA A 662 26.06 -31.36 -24.68
C ALA A 662 24.62 -31.91 -24.75
N ASP A 663 23.82 -31.67 -23.71
CA ASP A 663 22.47 -32.25 -23.56
C ASP A 663 21.35 -31.32 -24.04
N GLY A 664 21.67 -30.23 -24.75
CA GLY A 664 20.69 -29.23 -25.16
C GLY A 664 19.52 -29.79 -25.97
N ASN A 665 19.76 -30.72 -26.90
CA ASN A 665 18.70 -31.38 -27.65
C ASN A 665 17.80 -32.26 -26.76
N ALA A 666 18.37 -33.00 -25.81
CA ALA A 666 17.62 -33.84 -24.90
C ALA A 666 16.74 -33.00 -23.98
N PHE A 667 17.28 -31.88 -23.47
CA PHE A 667 16.52 -30.92 -22.67
C PHE A 667 15.38 -30.28 -23.47
N LEU A 668 15.67 -29.80 -24.69
CA LEU A 668 14.66 -29.25 -25.61
C LEU A 668 13.54 -30.27 -25.89
N ASP A 669 13.88 -31.55 -26.03
CA ASP A 669 12.91 -32.63 -26.20
C ASP A 669 12.03 -32.87 -24.98
N ARG A 670 12.46 -32.51 -23.77
CA ARG A 670 11.65 -32.65 -22.56
C ARG A 670 10.73 -31.44 -22.32
N VAL A 671 11.12 -30.25 -22.75
CA VAL A 671 10.35 -29.00 -22.52
C VAL A 671 9.38 -28.66 -23.65
N TYR A 672 9.71 -28.99 -24.90
CA TYR A 672 8.77 -28.82 -26.02
C TYR A 672 7.89 -30.06 -26.19
N ALA A 673 6.62 -29.85 -26.58
CA ALA A 673 5.70 -30.96 -26.84
C ALA A 673 6.01 -31.75 -28.13
N GLY A 674 6.65 -31.12 -29.11
CA GLY A 674 7.11 -31.72 -30.36
C GLY A 674 8.59 -32.12 -30.30
N SER A 675 9.06 -33.00 -31.18
CA SER A 675 10.46 -33.43 -31.15
C SER A 675 11.42 -32.32 -31.63
N PHE A 676 12.51 -32.12 -30.89
CA PHE A 676 13.68 -31.28 -31.12
C PHE A 676 15.00 -32.08 -31.16
N ALA A 677 15.03 -33.33 -30.67
CA ALA A 677 16.25 -34.16 -30.68
C ALA A 677 16.88 -34.33 -32.08
N THR A 678 16.06 -34.27 -33.13
CA THR A 678 16.49 -34.44 -34.53
C THR A 678 16.78 -33.12 -35.25
N LEU A 679 16.82 -31.98 -34.55
CA LEU A 679 17.08 -30.68 -35.19
C LEU A 679 18.54 -30.60 -35.68
N PRO A 680 18.80 -30.51 -37.00
CA PRO A 680 20.17 -30.38 -37.50
C PRO A 680 20.75 -29.00 -37.20
N VAL A 681 22.08 -28.91 -37.14
CA VAL A 681 22.78 -27.61 -37.12
C VAL A 681 22.42 -26.81 -38.38
N GLY A 682 22.25 -25.50 -38.23
CA GLY A 682 21.84 -24.59 -39.31
C GLY A 682 20.33 -24.61 -39.58
N ARG A 683 19.52 -25.29 -38.75
CA ARG A 683 18.05 -25.35 -38.91
C ARG A 683 17.32 -24.71 -37.73
N VAL A 684 16.11 -24.28 -38.01
CA VAL A 684 15.14 -23.72 -37.06
C VAL A 684 13.93 -24.64 -36.98
N ARG A 685 13.32 -24.75 -35.81
CA ARG A 685 12.05 -25.46 -35.61
C ARG A 685 11.11 -24.65 -34.73
N TYR A 686 9.86 -24.54 -35.14
CA TYR A 686 8.77 -23.99 -34.33
C TYR A 686 8.25 -25.06 -33.37
N GLY A 687 7.98 -24.69 -32.13
CA GLY A 687 7.57 -25.60 -31.07
C GLY A 687 6.56 -24.98 -30.11
N LEU A 688 5.77 -25.85 -29.49
CA LEU A 688 4.83 -25.51 -28.41
C LEU A 688 5.37 -26.02 -27.08
N MET A 689 5.42 -25.14 -26.09
CA MET A 689 5.64 -25.51 -24.69
C MET A 689 4.29 -25.62 -24.00
N LEU A 690 4.10 -26.65 -23.19
CA LEU A 690 2.88 -26.85 -22.42
C LEU A 690 3.17 -26.66 -20.93
N ARG A 691 2.14 -26.27 -20.18
CA ARG A 691 2.14 -26.42 -18.73
C ARG A 691 1.85 -27.87 -18.37
N GLU A 692 2.13 -28.25 -17.13
CA GLU A 692 1.86 -29.60 -16.62
C GLU A 692 0.39 -30.04 -16.82
N ASP A 693 -0.57 -29.11 -16.77
CA ASP A 693 -1.99 -29.36 -16.99
C ASP A 693 -2.38 -29.63 -18.47
N GLY A 694 -1.44 -29.50 -19.40
CA GLY A 694 -1.60 -29.78 -20.83
C GLY A 694 -2.05 -28.61 -21.69
N PHE A 695 -2.30 -27.43 -21.11
CA PHE A 695 -2.55 -26.21 -21.87
C PHE A 695 -1.26 -25.55 -22.35
N VAL A 696 -1.35 -24.74 -23.40
CA VAL A 696 -0.18 -24.04 -23.95
C VAL A 696 0.35 -23.05 -22.92
N LEU A 697 1.65 -23.15 -22.65
CA LEU A 697 2.41 -22.20 -21.84
C LEU A 697 2.84 -21.02 -22.70
N ASP A 698 3.56 -21.33 -23.78
CA ASP A 698 4.08 -20.39 -24.76
C ASP A 698 4.49 -21.14 -26.03
N ASP A 699 4.81 -20.39 -27.08
CA ASP A 699 5.33 -20.91 -28.33
C ASP A 699 6.60 -20.17 -28.76
N GLY A 700 7.21 -20.66 -29.84
CA GLY A 700 8.32 -19.95 -30.47
C GLY A 700 9.17 -20.84 -31.36
N THR A 701 10.24 -20.25 -31.87
CA THR A 701 11.22 -20.96 -32.71
C THR A 701 12.51 -21.20 -31.96
N THR A 702 13.14 -22.35 -32.15
CA THR A 702 14.50 -22.61 -31.66
C THR A 702 15.41 -22.93 -32.83
N ALA A 703 16.50 -22.19 -32.93
CA ALA A 703 17.53 -22.31 -33.95
C ALA A 703 18.75 -23.03 -33.38
N ARG A 704 19.27 -24.04 -34.08
CA ARG A 704 20.50 -24.73 -33.70
C ARG A 704 21.68 -24.14 -34.48
N LEU A 705 22.47 -23.27 -33.83
CA LEU A 705 23.56 -22.52 -34.45
C LEU A 705 24.88 -23.30 -34.48
N GLY A 706 25.04 -24.29 -33.61
CA GLY A 706 26.20 -25.18 -33.55
C GLY A 706 25.86 -26.47 -32.84
N GLU A 707 26.85 -27.37 -32.68
CA GLU A 707 26.61 -28.69 -32.08
C GLU A 707 26.05 -28.60 -30.65
N THR A 708 26.55 -27.65 -29.87
CA THR A 708 26.19 -27.40 -28.47
C THR A 708 25.61 -26.01 -28.24
N GLN A 709 25.03 -25.38 -29.27
CA GLN A 709 24.52 -24.00 -29.18
C GLN A 709 23.17 -23.85 -29.88
N TRP A 710 22.18 -23.41 -29.12
CA TRP A 710 20.85 -23.08 -29.62
C TRP A 710 20.42 -21.67 -29.18
N VAL A 711 19.52 -21.07 -29.94
CA VAL A 711 18.82 -19.84 -29.56
C VAL A 711 17.33 -20.10 -29.67
N MET A 712 16.66 -20.10 -28.53
CA MET A 712 15.21 -20.15 -28.42
C MET A 712 14.64 -18.73 -28.46
N THR A 713 13.56 -18.56 -29.22
CA THR A 713 12.70 -17.38 -29.18
C THR A 713 11.41 -17.72 -28.46
N THR A 714 10.85 -16.76 -27.76
CA THR A 714 9.57 -16.88 -27.03
C THR A 714 8.73 -15.62 -27.28
N THR A 715 7.45 -15.64 -26.89
CA THR A 715 6.62 -14.44 -27.04
C THR A 715 7.11 -13.32 -26.12
N THR A 716 6.93 -12.06 -26.55
CA THR A 716 7.40 -10.87 -25.82
C THR A 716 6.94 -10.82 -24.37
N ALA A 717 5.67 -11.18 -24.10
CA ALA A 717 5.10 -11.09 -22.76
C ALA A 717 5.50 -12.27 -21.85
N LYS A 718 5.91 -13.41 -22.43
CA LYS A 718 6.19 -14.65 -21.69
C LYS A 718 7.67 -14.96 -21.53
N ALA A 719 8.57 -14.13 -22.08
CA ALA A 719 10.02 -14.28 -21.96
C ALA A 719 10.51 -14.62 -20.53
N GLY A 720 10.04 -13.89 -19.51
CA GLY A 720 10.40 -14.17 -18.11
C GLY A 720 9.85 -15.51 -17.61
N ALA A 721 8.55 -15.75 -17.81
CA ALA A 721 7.89 -16.98 -17.35
C ALA A 721 8.46 -18.24 -18.02
N VAL A 722 8.83 -18.17 -19.30
CA VAL A 722 9.50 -19.30 -19.98
C VAL A 722 10.88 -19.54 -19.39
N LEU A 723 11.70 -18.49 -19.17
CA LEU A 723 13.01 -18.67 -18.55
C LEU A 723 12.91 -19.29 -17.15
N GLU A 724 11.98 -18.80 -16.32
CA GLU A 724 11.71 -19.37 -14.99
C GLU A 724 11.31 -20.85 -15.08
N HIS A 725 10.45 -21.20 -16.04
CA HIS A 725 10.04 -22.59 -16.25
C HIS A 725 11.22 -23.46 -16.69
N LEU A 726 12.03 -23.01 -17.64
CA LEU A 726 13.21 -23.76 -18.11
C LEU A 726 14.26 -23.91 -17.00
N GLU A 727 14.49 -22.88 -16.18
CA GLU A 727 15.38 -22.99 -15.01
C GLU A 727 14.86 -23.94 -13.96
N PHE A 728 13.54 -23.95 -13.69
CA PHE A 728 12.94 -24.97 -12.82
C PHE A 728 13.15 -26.38 -13.37
N CYS A 729 12.88 -26.60 -14.66
CA CYS A 729 13.14 -27.89 -15.31
C CYS A 729 14.61 -28.31 -15.19
N ARG A 730 15.54 -27.39 -15.46
CA ARG A 730 16.99 -27.65 -15.39
C ARG A 730 17.47 -27.88 -13.96
N GLN A 731 17.03 -27.10 -12.98
CA GLN A 731 17.53 -27.16 -11.60
C GLN A 731 16.86 -28.25 -10.76
N CYS A 732 15.56 -28.48 -10.97
CA CYS A 732 14.76 -29.30 -10.07
C CYS A 732 14.32 -30.63 -10.68
N LEU A 733 14.07 -30.68 -12.00
CA LEU A 733 13.62 -31.91 -12.65
C LEU A 733 14.79 -32.71 -13.24
N TRP A 734 15.73 -32.00 -13.88
CA TRP A 734 16.84 -32.62 -14.61
C TRP A 734 18.20 -31.95 -14.34
N PRO A 735 18.63 -31.85 -13.06
CA PRO A 735 19.92 -31.27 -12.69
C PRO A 735 21.13 -32.02 -13.26
N GLU A 736 20.93 -33.25 -13.74
CA GLU A 736 21.97 -34.09 -14.33
C GLU A 736 22.37 -33.70 -15.76
N LEU A 737 21.53 -32.94 -16.48
CA LEU A 737 21.80 -32.59 -17.88
C LEU A 737 22.82 -31.46 -18.00
N ASP A 738 23.79 -31.60 -18.89
CA ASP A 738 24.72 -30.53 -19.28
C ASP A 738 24.01 -29.50 -20.15
N VAL A 739 23.34 -28.56 -19.47
CA VAL A 739 22.64 -27.43 -20.07
C VAL A 739 22.88 -26.17 -19.26
N THR A 740 23.19 -25.08 -19.95
CA THR A 740 23.22 -23.71 -19.43
C THR A 740 22.23 -22.87 -20.21
N LEU A 741 21.39 -22.12 -19.50
CA LEU A 741 20.42 -21.20 -20.06
C LEU A 741 20.91 -19.77 -19.85
N VAL A 742 21.01 -18.99 -20.92
CA VAL A 742 21.46 -17.60 -20.87
C VAL A 742 20.39 -16.71 -21.48
N PRO A 743 19.70 -15.87 -20.70
CA PRO A 743 18.78 -14.90 -21.27
C PRO A 743 19.55 -13.85 -22.08
N VAL A 744 19.27 -13.79 -23.37
CA VAL A 744 19.94 -12.88 -24.33
C VAL A 744 18.95 -11.93 -25.01
N THR A 745 17.73 -11.81 -24.47
CA THR A 745 16.66 -10.91 -24.96
C THR A 745 17.17 -9.48 -25.17
N ASP A 746 17.85 -8.90 -24.17
CA ASP A 746 18.35 -7.51 -24.23
C ASP A 746 19.69 -7.39 -24.95
N ALA A 747 20.38 -8.51 -25.19
CA ALA A 747 21.69 -8.50 -25.82
C ALA A 747 21.62 -8.40 -27.35
N TRP A 748 20.49 -8.78 -27.96
CA TRP A 748 20.30 -8.84 -29.41
C TRP A 748 19.08 -8.03 -29.86
N ALA A 749 19.33 -7.03 -30.71
CA ALA A 749 18.28 -6.42 -31.52
C ALA A 749 17.95 -7.36 -32.68
N GLN A 750 16.69 -7.40 -33.10
CA GLN A 750 16.25 -8.28 -34.17
C GLN A 750 15.17 -7.60 -35.02
N VAL A 751 15.37 -7.63 -36.33
CA VAL A 751 14.48 -6.98 -37.30
C VAL A 751 14.02 -8.04 -38.31
N SER A 752 12.71 -8.09 -38.56
CA SER A 752 12.11 -8.93 -39.59
C SER A 752 12.03 -8.16 -40.90
N VAL A 753 12.43 -8.79 -42.00
CA VAL A 753 12.32 -8.30 -43.38
C VAL A 753 11.46 -9.30 -44.14
N ALA A 754 10.26 -8.90 -44.54
CA ALA A 754 9.24 -9.79 -45.09
C ALA A 754 8.61 -9.23 -46.36
N GLY A 755 8.31 -10.10 -47.33
CA GLY A 755 7.71 -9.73 -48.62
C GLY A 755 8.46 -10.35 -49.81
N PRO A 756 7.88 -10.33 -51.02
CA PRO A 756 8.51 -10.89 -52.21
C PRO A 756 9.90 -10.30 -52.52
N GLN A 757 10.13 -9.01 -52.21
CA GLN A 757 11.40 -8.32 -52.41
C GLN A 757 12.35 -8.39 -51.21
N ALA A 758 12.03 -9.16 -50.16
CA ALA A 758 12.89 -9.30 -49.00
C ALA A 758 14.29 -9.82 -49.35
N ARG A 759 14.41 -10.69 -50.37
CA ARG A 759 15.72 -11.17 -50.84
C ARG A 759 16.60 -10.04 -51.38
N ALA A 760 16.04 -9.18 -52.24
CA ALA A 760 16.76 -8.06 -52.84
C ALA A 760 17.30 -7.09 -51.77
N VAL A 761 16.49 -6.79 -50.75
CA VAL A 761 16.92 -5.98 -49.60
C VAL A 761 18.10 -6.61 -48.86
N LEU A 762 18.10 -7.94 -48.66
CA LEU A 762 19.19 -8.63 -47.98
C LEU A 762 20.45 -8.74 -48.83
N ASP A 763 20.32 -8.99 -50.14
CA ASP A 763 21.46 -8.98 -51.06
C ASP A 763 22.15 -7.61 -51.06
N ALA A 764 21.38 -6.53 -51.03
CA ALA A 764 21.90 -5.16 -50.92
C ALA A 764 22.48 -4.82 -49.53
N LEU A 765 21.98 -5.46 -48.46
CA LEU A 765 22.53 -5.28 -47.11
C LEU A 765 23.87 -6.00 -46.94
N PHE A 766 23.97 -7.23 -47.43
CA PHE A 766 25.13 -8.11 -47.25
C PHE A 766 26.15 -8.02 -48.39
N GLU A 767 25.83 -7.31 -49.47
CA GLU A 767 26.73 -7.06 -50.61
C GLU A 767 27.28 -8.36 -51.21
N GLY A 768 26.41 -9.37 -51.34
CA GLY A 768 26.75 -10.70 -51.85
C GLY A 768 27.54 -11.60 -50.88
N ALA A 769 27.77 -11.18 -49.64
CA ALA A 769 28.49 -11.99 -48.64
C ALA A 769 27.72 -13.24 -48.16
N VAL A 770 26.42 -13.33 -48.46
CA VAL A 770 25.54 -14.46 -48.11
C VAL A 770 24.68 -14.78 -49.32
N ASP A 771 24.57 -16.06 -49.67
CA ASP A 771 23.66 -16.52 -50.72
C ASP A 771 22.26 -16.79 -50.13
N PHE A 772 21.28 -16.01 -50.56
CA PHE A 772 19.89 -16.08 -50.12
C PHE A 772 18.97 -16.83 -51.10
N ALA A 773 19.54 -17.50 -52.12
CA ALA A 773 18.80 -18.34 -53.04
C ALA A 773 18.04 -19.47 -52.30
N PRO A 774 16.90 -19.94 -52.83
CA PRO A 774 16.08 -20.98 -52.19
C PRO A 774 16.87 -22.27 -51.88
N GLU A 775 17.80 -22.65 -52.74
CA GLU A 775 18.61 -23.86 -52.62
C GLU A 775 19.70 -23.69 -51.55
N ALA A 776 20.29 -22.50 -51.44
CA ALA A 776 21.36 -22.18 -50.50
C ALA A 776 20.84 -21.85 -49.08
N PHE A 777 19.69 -21.18 -48.99
CA PHE A 777 19.09 -20.77 -47.72
C PHE A 777 17.59 -21.13 -47.65
N PRO A 778 17.24 -22.44 -47.65
CA PRO A 778 15.85 -22.88 -47.70
C PRO A 778 15.05 -22.48 -46.45
N PHE A 779 13.72 -22.59 -46.52
CA PHE A 779 12.84 -22.26 -45.40
C PHE A 779 13.25 -22.98 -44.10
N MET A 780 13.19 -22.26 -42.96
CA MET A 780 13.61 -22.74 -41.64
C MET A 780 15.12 -23.07 -41.53
N THR A 781 15.94 -22.27 -42.21
CA THR A 781 17.41 -22.26 -42.08
C THR A 781 17.86 -21.13 -41.16
N CYS A 782 18.98 -21.32 -40.46
CA CYS A 782 19.65 -20.27 -39.71
C CYS A 782 21.16 -20.28 -39.97
N ALA A 783 21.78 -19.13 -39.78
CA ALA A 783 23.22 -18.96 -39.88
C ALA A 783 23.72 -17.94 -38.85
N ALA A 784 24.95 -18.13 -38.38
CA ALA A 784 25.69 -17.14 -37.60
C ALA A 784 26.96 -16.79 -38.36
N LEU A 785 27.21 -15.49 -38.55
CA LEU A 785 28.35 -14.98 -39.29
C LEU A 785 28.84 -13.65 -38.73
N THR A 786 29.94 -13.15 -39.28
CA THR A 786 30.41 -11.78 -39.06
C THR A 786 30.33 -11.02 -40.37
N HIS A 787 29.65 -9.88 -40.38
CA HIS A 787 29.59 -8.99 -41.52
C HIS A 787 30.10 -7.61 -41.10
N ARG A 788 31.13 -7.09 -41.80
CA ARG A 788 31.78 -5.81 -41.48
C ARG A 788 32.22 -5.68 -40.00
N GLY A 789 32.72 -6.77 -39.42
CA GLY A 789 33.15 -6.83 -38.02
C GLY A 789 32.00 -6.89 -37.00
N VAL A 790 30.75 -6.98 -37.44
CA VAL A 790 29.56 -7.12 -36.58
C VAL A 790 29.09 -8.58 -36.58
N PRO A 791 28.90 -9.21 -35.41
CA PRO A 791 28.23 -10.50 -35.32
C PRO A 791 26.77 -10.39 -35.79
N VAL A 792 26.36 -11.29 -36.69
CA VAL A 792 25.01 -11.35 -37.24
C VAL A 792 24.46 -12.77 -37.11
N ARG A 793 23.20 -12.89 -36.72
CA ARG A 793 22.43 -14.15 -36.80
C ARG A 793 21.29 -13.96 -37.78
N LEU A 794 21.10 -14.93 -38.65
CA LEU A 794 20.08 -14.94 -39.70
C LEU A 794 19.12 -16.09 -39.44
N PHE A 795 17.82 -15.84 -39.61
CA PHE A 795 16.76 -16.84 -39.44
C PHE A 795 15.76 -16.73 -40.58
N ARG A 796 15.59 -17.77 -41.41
CA ARG A 796 14.55 -17.83 -42.46
C ARG A 796 13.23 -18.28 -41.87
N VAL A 797 12.59 -17.38 -41.13
CA VAL A 797 11.32 -17.57 -40.43
C VAL A 797 10.33 -16.49 -40.83
N SER A 798 9.03 -16.78 -40.77
CA SER A 798 7.99 -15.81 -41.13
C SER A 798 6.77 -15.98 -40.24
N PHE A 799 6.27 -14.84 -39.76
CA PHE A 799 4.99 -14.75 -39.04
C PHE A 799 3.91 -14.01 -39.86
N SER A 800 4.31 -13.28 -40.91
CA SER A 800 3.40 -12.57 -41.84
C SER A 800 2.82 -13.48 -42.94
N GLY A 801 3.39 -14.67 -43.11
CA GLY A 801 3.07 -15.60 -44.20
C GLY A 801 3.70 -15.24 -45.54
N GLU A 802 4.53 -14.19 -45.59
CA GLU A 802 5.37 -13.87 -46.74
C GLU A 802 6.75 -14.53 -46.62
N LEU A 803 7.49 -14.52 -47.73
CA LEU A 803 8.92 -14.77 -47.71
C LEU A 803 9.60 -13.83 -46.71
N ALA A 804 10.33 -14.35 -45.72
CA ALA A 804 10.93 -13.50 -44.70
C ALA A 804 12.21 -14.05 -44.08
N TRP A 805 12.98 -13.11 -43.54
CA TRP A 805 14.13 -13.36 -42.67
C TRP A 805 14.08 -12.45 -41.46
N GLU A 806 14.65 -12.94 -40.37
CA GLU A 806 14.96 -12.13 -39.20
C GLU A 806 16.48 -12.00 -39.08
N ILE A 807 16.95 -10.76 -38.95
CA ILE A 807 18.36 -10.40 -38.79
C ILE A 807 18.55 -9.94 -37.36
N ALA A 808 19.39 -10.63 -36.61
CA ALA A 808 19.76 -10.23 -35.26
C ALA A 808 21.23 -9.75 -35.20
N VAL A 809 21.42 -8.63 -34.51
CA VAL A 809 22.73 -8.02 -34.23
C VAL A 809 22.82 -7.68 -32.74
N PRO A 810 24.03 -7.54 -32.16
CA PRO A 810 24.17 -7.02 -30.80
C PRO A 810 23.41 -5.69 -30.65
N ALA A 811 22.70 -5.52 -29.53
CA ALA A 811 21.73 -4.45 -29.32
C ALA A 811 22.26 -3.04 -29.67
N ARG A 812 23.55 -2.78 -29.42
CA ARG A 812 24.24 -1.52 -29.79
C ARG A 812 24.18 -1.14 -31.27
N TYR A 813 23.95 -2.11 -32.17
CA TYR A 813 23.83 -1.88 -33.61
C TYR A 813 22.38 -1.84 -34.10
N GLY A 814 21.39 -2.09 -33.21
CA GLY A 814 19.99 -2.25 -33.61
C GLY A 814 19.38 -1.02 -34.30
N ALA A 815 19.69 0.19 -33.81
CA ALA A 815 19.23 1.42 -34.44
C ALA A 815 19.78 1.61 -35.86
N ALA A 816 21.07 1.33 -36.06
CA ALA A 816 21.72 1.44 -37.35
C ALA A 816 21.20 0.40 -38.35
N LEU A 817 20.99 -0.84 -37.88
CA LEU A 817 20.38 -1.91 -38.69
C LEU A 817 18.97 -1.50 -39.14
N MET A 818 18.13 -1.02 -38.22
CA MET A 818 16.77 -0.59 -38.53
C MET A 818 16.74 0.54 -39.56
N ALA A 819 17.56 1.58 -39.36
CA ALA A 819 17.64 2.70 -40.30
C ALA A 819 18.09 2.26 -41.70
N ARG A 820 19.09 1.38 -41.79
CA ARG A 820 19.58 0.86 -43.07
C ARG A 820 18.53 -0.01 -43.77
N LEU A 821 17.88 -0.92 -43.04
CA LEU A 821 16.83 -1.77 -43.60
C LEU A 821 15.61 -0.95 -44.06
N ALA A 822 15.22 0.06 -43.29
CA ALA A 822 14.14 0.97 -43.68
C ALA A 822 14.42 1.66 -45.03
N ALA A 823 15.61 2.24 -45.18
CA ALA A 823 16.01 2.91 -46.42
C ALA A 823 16.07 1.96 -47.62
N LEU A 824 16.61 0.74 -47.43
CA LEU A 824 16.65 -0.28 -48.46
C LEU A 824 15.24 -0.76 -48.85
N ALA A 825 14.36 -0.97 -47.86
CA ALA A 825 12.99 -1.36 -48.11
C ALA A 825 12.21 -0.28 -48.87
N GLU A 826 12.39 1.00 -48.54
CA GLU A 826 11.77 2.10 -49.28
C GLU A 826 12.26 2.19 -50.73
N ALA A 827 13.55 1.93 -50.99
CA ALA A 827 14.10 1.89 -52.34
C ALA A 827 13.46 0.79 -53.21
N GLU A 828 13.08 -0.33 -52.60
CA GLU A 828 12.36 -1.44 -53.24
C GLU A 828 10.83 -1.25 -53.29
N GLY A 829 10.33 -0.04 -53.02
CA GLY A 829 8.89 0.26 -53.01
C GLY A 829 8.14 -0.25 -51.77
N GLY A 830 8.88 -0.67 -50.76
CA GLY A 830 8.37 -1.21 -49.50
C GLY A 830 8.14 -0.17 -48.41
N CYS A 831 8.07 -0.65 -47.16
CA CYS A 831 7.85 0.21 -46.00
C CYS A 831 8.40 -0.38 -44.70
N VAL A 832 8.33 0.43 -43.65
CA VAL A 832 8.43 -0.02 -42.27
C VAL A 832 7.01 -0.20 -41.73
N TYR A 833 6.76 -1.29 -41.01
CA TYR A 833 5.44 -1.59 -40.45
C TYR A 833 5.49 -1.90 -38.96
N GLY A 834 4.37 -1.64 -38.29
CA GLY A 834 4.24 -1.84 -36.84
C GLY A 834 3.50 -3.13 -36.45
N THR A 835 3.28 -3.30 -35.15
CA THR A 835 2.61 -4.50 -34.62
C THR A 835 1.18 -4.68 -35.09
N GLU A 836 0.48 -3.61 -35.47
CA GLU A 836 -0.91 -3.71 -35.95
C GLU A 836 -0.97 -4.34 -37.34
N ALA A 837 -0.11 -3.92 -38.27
CA ALA A 837 0.02 -4.55 -39.58
C ALA A 837 0.50 -6.01 -39.47
N LEU A 838 1.42 -6.30 -38.55
CA LEU A 838 1.77 -7.69 -38.21
C LEU A 838 0.56 -8.48 -37.70
N GLY A 839 -0.28 -7.85 -36.88
CA GLY A 839 -1.53 -8.39 -36.36
C GLY A 839 -2.52 -8.74 -37.46
N VAL A 840 -2.68 -7.89 -38.48
CA VAL A 840 -3.51 -8.19 -39.66
C VAL A 840 -2.95 -9.38 -40.43
N MET A 841 -1.66 -9.35 -40.79
CA MET A 841 -1.04 -10.39 -41.62
C MET A 841 -1.08 -11.76 -40.95
N ARG A 842 -0.88 -11.84 -39.64
CA ARG A 842 -0.96 -13.12 -38.90
C ARG A 842 -2.41 -13.62 -38.79
N ILE A 843 -3.41 -12.73 -38.67
CA ILE A 843 -4.84 -13.10 -38.67
C ILE A 843 -5.23 -13.66 -40.03
N GLU A 844 -4.78 -13.02 -41.12
CA GLU A 844 -4.99 -13.51 -42.50
C GLU A 844 -4.41 -14.94 -42.69
N LYS A 845 -3.33 -15.26 -41.99
CA LYS A 845 -2.71 -16.60 -41.98
C LYS A 845 -3.26 -17.56 -40.95
N GLY A 846 -4.19 -17.16 -40.09
CA GLY A 846 -4.69 -18.03 -39.01
C GLY A 846 -3.67 -18.35 -37.92
N HIS A 847 -2.57 -17.61 -37.83
CA HIS A 847 -1.54 -17.83 -36.83
C HIS A 847 -2.03 -17.39 -35.44
N ALA A 848 -1.88 -18.29 -34.46
CA ALA A 848 -2.15 -18.00 -33.06
C ALA A 848 -1.14 -16.95 -32.52
N ALA A 849 -1.63 -16.06 -31.66
CA ALA A 849 -0.80 -15.12 -30.91
C ALA A 849 -1.37 -14.98 -29.49
N GLY A 850 -0.96 -13.94 -28.75
CA GLY A 850 -1.41 -13.68 -27.38
C GLY A 850 -2.92 -13.87 -27.13
N PRO A 851 -3.85 -13.38 -27.99
CA PRO A 851 -5.29 -13.59 -27.78
C PRO A 851 -5.72 -15.06 -27.82
N GLU A 852 -5.08 -15.88 -28.65
CA GLU A 852 -5.31 -17.33 -28.71
C GLU A 852 -4.50 -18.09 -27.66
N LEU A 853 -3.36 -17.56 -27.21
CA LEU A 853 -2.49 -18.14 -26.16
C LEU A 853 -2.84 -17.57 -24.77
N ASN A 854 -4.11 -17.72 -24.38
CA ASN A 854 -4.68 -17.07 -23.19
C ASN A 854 -4.56 -17.89 -21.88
N GLY A 855 -3.87 -19.03 -21.93
CA GLY A 855 -3.69 -19.93 -20.79
C GLY A 855 -4.81 -20.96 -20.59
N GLN A 856 -5.87 -20.90 -21.39
CA GLN A 856 -6.98 -21.87 -21.39
C GLN A 856 -7.11 -22.62 -22.73
N THR A 857 -6.15 -22.43 -23.63
CA THR A 857 -6.11 -23.08 -24.95
C THR A 857 -5.11 -24.22 -24.98
N ALA A 858 -5.58 -25.38 -25.40
CA ALA A 858 -4.73 -26.54 -25.66
C ALA A 858 -4.29 -26.52 -27.12
N ALA A 859 -3.22 -27.24 -27.46
CA ALA A 859 -2.73 -27.27 -28.83
C ALA A 859 -3.79 -27.77 -29.83
N GLN A 860 -4.68 -28.67 -29.41
CA GLN A 860 -5.81 -29.14 -30.21
C GLN A 860 -6.80 -28.03 -30.53
N HIS A 861 -7.04 -27.13 -29.58
CA HIS A 861 -7.95 -26.00 -29.79
C HIS A 861 -7.40 -25.06 -30.87
N LEU A 862 -6.08 -24.94 -30.97
CA LEU A 862 -5.39 -24.08 -31.94
C LEU A 862 -5.16 -24.73 -33.31
N GLY A 863 -5.66 -25.96 -33.54
CA GLY A 863 -5.35 -26.73 -34.74
C GLY A 863 -3.90 -27.25 -34.80
N MET A 864 -3.15 -27.14 -33.71
CA MET A 864 -1.74 -27.53 -33.60
C MET A 864 -1.55 -28.90 -32.92
N GLY A 865 -2.61 -29.68 -32.76
CA GLY A 865 -2.57 -31.00 -32.11
C GLY A 865 -1.57 -31.98 -32.76
N ALA A 866 -1.33 -31.87 -34.07
CA ALA A 866 -0.36 -32.69 -34.78
C ALA A 866 1.09 -32.43 -34.36
N MET A 867 1.40 -31.26 -33.79
CA MET A 867 2.74 -30.95 -33.26
C MET A 867 3.05 -31.70 -31.96
N LEU A 868 2.03 -32.26 -31.32
CA LEU A 868 2.17 -33.01 -30.08
C LEU A 868 2.69 -34.43 -30.37
N SER A 869 4.00 -34.64 -30.20
CA SER A 869 4.60 -35.95 -30.46
C SER A 869 3.96 -37.04 -29.58
N ARG A 870 3.44 -38.10 -30.20
CA ARG A 870 2.80 -39.25 -29.53
C ARG A 870 3.78 -40.18 -28.78
N PRO A 871 4.94 -40.56 -29.35
CA PRO A 871 5.82 -41.56 -28.74
C PRO A 871 6.71 -41.02 -27.62
N LYS A 872 6.80 -39.69 -27.43
CA LYS A 872 7.67 -39.10 -26.40
C LYS A 872 6.87 -38.55 -25.22
N ASP A 873 7.52 -38.52 -24.07
CA ASP A 873 7.08 -37.75 -22.92
C ASP A 873 7.75 -36.36 -22.91
N ALA A 874 7.03 -35.36 -22.43
CA ALA A 874 7.47 -33.98 -22.25
C ALA A 874 6.51 -33.27 -21.30
N VAL A 875 6.93 -32.13 -20.73
CA VAL A 875 6.09 -31.34 -19.81
C VAL A 875 4.68 -31.15 -20.41
N GLY A 876 3.65 -31.47 -19.62
CA GLY A 876 2.26 -31.31 -20.01
C GLY A 876 1.66 -32.37 -20.93
N ARG A 877 2.47 -33.27 -21.52
CA ARG A 877 1.99 -34.23 -22.53
C ARG A 877 0.97 -35.22 -21.99
N VAL A 878 1.15 -35.67 -20.76
CA VAL A 878 0.24 -36.64 -20.12
C VAL A 878 -1.14 -36.02 -19.93
N LEU A 879 -1.23 -34.83 -19.32
CA LEU A 879 -2.51 -34.20 -19.02
C LEU A 879 -3.18 -33.55 -20.24
N ALA A 880 -2.44 -33.28 -21.32
CA ALA A 880 -2.99 -32.84 -22.61
C ALA A 880 -3.86 -33.91 -23.30
N ARG A 881 -3.78 -35.18 -22.87
CA ARG A 881 -4.56 -36.31 -23.41
C ARG A 881 -5.85 -36.57 -22.64
N ARG A 882 -6.17 -35.75 -21.63
CA ARG A 882 -7.39 -35.94 -20.84
C ARG A 882 -8.64 -35.84 -21.73
N PRO A 883 -9.66 -36.69 -21.54
CA PRO A 883 -10.86 -36.69 -22.38
C PRO A 883 -11.56 -35.33 -22.49
N GLY A 884 -11.48 -34.50 -21.45
CA GLY A 884 -12.07 -33.16 -21.46
C GLY A 884 -11.38 -32.15 -22.39
N ILE A 885 -10.08 -32.36 -22.69
CA ILE A 885 -9.24 -31.48 -23.53
C ILE A 885 -9.20 -31.99 -24.97
N ASP A 886 -8.93 -33.29 -25.17
CA ASP A 886 -8.80 -33.90 -26.50
C ASP A 886 -10.15 -34.43 -27.03
N ARG A 887 -11.20 -33.63 -26.84
CA ARG A 887 -12.55 -33.99 -27.28
C ARG A 887 -12.76 -33.67 -28.77
N PRO A 888 -13.37 -34.57 -29.57
CA PRO A 888 -13.63 -34.32 -30.99
C PRO A 888 -14.57 -33.14 -31.26
N ASP A 889 -15.53 -32.92 -30.38
CA ASP A 889 -16.59 -31.89 -30.42
C ASP A 889 -16.22 -30.61 -29.67
N GLY A 890 -14.97 -30.48 -29.20
CA GLY A 890 -14.54 -29.32 -28.41
C GLY A 890 -14.22 -28.08 -29.22
N PRO A 891 -13.69 -27.03 -28.55
CA PRO A 891 -13.40 -25.78 -29.19
C PRO A 891 -12.27 -25.93 -30.20
N ARG A 892 -12.43 -25.28 -31.36
CA ARG A 892 -11.43 -25.22 -32.44
C ARG A 892 -11.29 -23.78 -32.93
N LEU A 893 -10.06 -23.42 -33.27
CA LEU A 893 -9.74 -22.16 -33.93
C LEU A 893 -10.31 -22.20 -35.34
N VAL A 894 -11.24 -21.28 -35.61
CA VAL A 894 -11.91 -21.12 -36.91
C VAL A 894 -11.75 -19.69 -37.40
N GLY A 895 -11.96 -19.48 -38.70
CA GLY A 895 -12.12 -18.16 -39.28
C GLY A 895 -13.58 -17.74 -39.31
N LEU A 896 -13.84 -16.43 -39.29
CA LEU A 896 -15.16 -15.84 -39.44
C LEU A 896 -15.11 -14.73 -40.48
N ILE A 897 -16.13 -14.70 -41.35
CA ILE A 897 -16.38 -13.60 -42.29
C ILE A 897 -17.79 -13.07 -42.02
N PRO A 898 -17.98 -11.75 -41.84
CA PRO A 898 -19.33 -11.21 -41.71
C PRO A 898 -20.10 -11.43 -43.02
N VAL A 899 -21.36 -11.86 -42.92
CA VAL A 899 -22.18 -12.23 -44.09
C VAL A 899 -22.32 -11.06 -45.08
N ASP A 900 -22.37 -9.83 -44.57
CA ASP A 900 -22.44 -8.60 -45.37
C ASP A 900 -21.08 -8.14 -45.94
N ARG A 901 -19.98 -8.80 -45.54
CA ARG A 901 -18.58 -8.45 -45.86
C ARG A 901 -18.18 -7.01 -45.52
N ARG A 902 -18.93 -6.34 -44.66
CA ARG A 902 -18.78 -4.90 -44.36
C ARG A 902 -18.66 -4.65 -42.88
N THR A 903 -19.49 -5.30 -42.08
CA THR A 903 -19.57 -5.02 -40.65
C THR A 903 -18.37 -5.63 -39.91
N LEU A 904 -17.63 -4.80 -39.18
CA LEU A 904 -16.48 -5.25 -38.40
C LEU A 904 -16.94 -6.15 -37.25
N VAL A 905 -16.44 -7.39 -37.24
CA VAL A 905 -16.54 -8.29 -36.09
C VAL A 905 -15.64 -7.75 -34.97
N ARG A 906 -16.09 -7.83 -33.72
CA ARG A 906 -15.32 -7.37 -32.55
C ARG A 906 -14.66 -8.54 -31.85
N ALA A 907 -13.36 -8.40 -31.53
CA ALA A 907 -12.69 -9.32 -30.62
C ALA A 907 -13.39 -9.28 -29.24
N GLY A 908 -13.58 -10.45 -28.63
CA GLY A 908 -14.37 -10.65 -27.43
C GLY A 908 -15.87 -10.84 -27.64
N ALA A 909 -16.39 -10.74 -28.87
CA ALA A 909 -17.78 -11.08 -29.15
C ALA A 909 -18.02 -12.59 -28.95
N HIS A 910 -19.18 -12.95 -28.42
CA HIS A 910 -19.59 -14.34 -28.23
C HIS A 910 -20.35 -14.86 -29.44
N LEU A 911 -20.22 -16.15 -29.72
CA LEU A 911 -20.83 -16.80 -30.86
C LEU A 911 -22.08 -17.56 -30.40
N VAL A 912 -23.22 -17.25 -31.02
CA VAL A 912 -24.50 -17.93 -30.75
C VAL A 912 -25.13 -18.38 -32.07
N ALA A 913 -25.98 -19.40 -32.01
CA ALA A 913 -26.75 -19.82 -33.17
C ALA A 913 -27.70 -18.68 -33.65
N PRO A 914 -28.05 -18.62 -34.95
CA PRO A 914 -28.85 -17.52 -35.51
C PRO A 914 -30.13 -17.19 -34.72
N ASP A 915 -30.91 -18.20 -34.36
CA ASP A 915 -32.20 -18.02 -33.68
C ASP A 915 -32.11 -18.14 -32.15
N ALA A 916 -30.91 -18.31 -31.60
CA ALA A 916 -30.71 -18.48 -30.17
C ALA A 916 -30.68 -17.13 -29.43
N ALA A 917 -31.20 -17.11 -28.21
CA ALA A 917 -31.02 -15.96 -27.32
C ALA A 917 -29.54 -15.80 -26.95
N ALA A 918 -29.05 -14.56 -26.90
CA ALA A 918 -27.67 -14.24 -26.51
C ALA A 918 -27.50 -14.33 -24.98
N VAL A 919 -27.52 -15.55 -24.46
CA VAL A 919 -27.37 -15.90 -23.04
C VAL A 919 -26.30 -16.97 -22.89
N THR A 920 -25.70 -17.08 -21.71
CA THR A 920 -24.59 -18.01 -21.43
C THR A 920 -24.89 -19.46 -21.80
N ALA A 921 -26.14 -19.92 -21.67
CA ALA A 921 -26.54 -21.28 -22.02
C ALA A 921 -26.40 -21.59 -23.52
N ASN A 922 -26.37 -20.57 -24.39
CA ASN A 922 -26.29 -20.70 -25.85
C ASN A 922 -24.93 -20.25 -26.41
N ASP A 923 -23.97 -19.92 -25.54
CA ASP A 923 -22.64 -19.49 -25.94
C ASP A 923 -21.84 -20.66 -26.51
N LEU A 924 -21.45 -20.54 -27.78
CA LEU A 924 -20.69 -21.54 -28.52
C LEU A 924 -19.19 -21.23 -28.53
N GLY A 925 -18.76 -20.11 -27.93
CA GLY A 925 -17.38 -19.67 -27.92
C GLY A 925 -17.23 -18.19 -28.26
N HIS A 926 -16.02 -17.75 -28.54
CA HIS A 926 -15.75 -16.31 -28.67
C HIS A 926 -14.74 -15.99 -29.76
N VAL A 927 -14.87 -14.76 -30.27
CA VAL A 927 -13.93 -14.15 -31.21
C VAL A 927 -12.66 -13.78 -30.45
N THR A 928 -11.53 -14.37 -30.81
CA THR A 928 -10.23 -14.10 -30.17
C THR A 928 -9.56 -12.88 -30.79
N SER A 929 -9.62 -12.76 -32.11
CA SER A 929 -8.95 -11.72 -32.88
C SER A 929 -9.81 -11.26 -34.04
N ALA A 930 -9.81 -9.98 -34.37
CA ALA A 930 -10.57 -9.45 -35.50
C ALA A 930 -9.82 -8.29 -36.15
N CYS A 931 -9.93 -8.17 -37.48
CA CYS A 931 -9.35 -7.06 -38.22
C CYS A 931 -10.11 -6.77 -39.52
N TRP A 932 -9.82 -5.62 -40.11
CA TRP A 932 -10.05 -5.43 -41.53
C TRP A 932 -8.86 -6.02 -42.30
N SER A 933 -9.12 -6.87 -43.30
CA SER A 933 -8.08 -7.36 -44.21
C SER A 933 -8.03 -6.48 -45.45
N PRO A 934 -6.97 -5.67 -45.66
CA PRO A 934 -6.79 -4.92 -46.90
C PRO A 934 -6.44 -5.85 -48.07
N THR A 935 -5.89 -7.05 -47.79
CA THR A 935 -5.60 -8.07 -48.81
C THR A 935 -6.87 -8.64 -49.43
N LEU A 936 -7.91 -8.87 -48.61
CA LEU A 936 -9.19 -9.45 -49.04
C LEU A 936 -10.27 -8.40 -49.30
N GLY A 937 -10.08 -7.17 -48.82
CA GLY A 937 -11.03 -6.06 -48.98
C GLY A 937 -12.29 -6.18 -48.12
N HIS A 938 -12.26 -6.95 -47.02
CA HIS A 938 -13.37 -7.09 -46.08
C HIS A 938 -12.91 -7.46 -44.66
N PRO A 939 -13.78 -7.35 -43.62
CA PRO A 939 -13.45 -7.80 -42.27
C PRO A 939 -13.28 -9.32 -42.19
N ILE A 940 -12.38 -9.75 -41.32
CA ILE A 940 -12.16 -11.16 -40.96
C ILE A 940 -11.90 -11.28 -39.45
N ALA A 941 -12.14 -12.45 -38.89
CA ALA A 941 -11.83 -12.72 -37.49
C ALA A 941 -11.43 -14.18 -37.25
N LEU A 942 -10.68 -14.42 -36.17
CA LEU A 942 -10.43 -15.73 -35.61
C LEU A 942 -11.29 -15.93 -34.37
N ALA A 943 -11.75 -17.14 -34.15
CA ALA A 943 -12.55 -17.50 -32.98
C ALA A 943 -12.26 -18.90 -32.49
N LEU A 944 -12.43 -19.11 -31.19
CA LEU A 944 -12.53 -20.45 -30.61
C LEU A 944 -14.00 -20.83 -30.55
N LEU A 945 -14.38 -21.84 -31.32
CA LEU A 945 -15.76 -22.27 -31.51
C LEU A 945 -15.92 -23.74 -31.15
N GLU A 946 -16.88 -24.05 -30.27
CA GLU A 946 -17.28 -25.42 -29.93
C GLU A 946 -17.74 -26.19 -31.16
N ASP A 947 -17.25 -27.42 -31.31
CA ASP A 947 -17.39 -28.25 -32.51
C ASP A 947 -16.97 -27.54 -33.82
N GLY A 948 -16.06 -26.56 -33.73
CA GLY A 948 -15.75 -25.65 -34.84
C GLY A 948 -15.29 -26.34 -36.13
N ALA A 949 -14.62 -27.50 -36.02
CA ALA A 949 -14.15 -28.27 -37.17
C ALA A 949 -15.30 -28.79 -38.07
N ARG A 950 -16.50 -28.97 -37.53
CA ARG A 950 -17.69 -29.44 -38.26
C ARG A 950 -18.65 -28.32 -38.64
N ARG A 951 -18.31 -27.07 -38.30
CA ARG A 951 -19.17 -25.90 -38.49
C ARG A 951 -18.79 -25.01 -39.67
N HIS A 952 -17.78 -25.37 -40.46
CA HIS A 952 -17.45 -24.61 -41.67
C HIS A 952 -18.65 -24.52 -42.62
N GLY A 953 -18.93 -23.31 -43.14
CA GLY A 953 -20.10 -22.97 -43.95
C GLY A 953 -21.36 -22.64 -43.14
N GLN A 954 -21.37 -22.85 -41.82
CA GLN A 954 -22.51 -22.47 -40.98
C GLN A 954 -22.53 -20.97 -40.71
N ARG A 955 -23.74 -20.42 -40.54
CA ARG A 955 -23.96 -19.04 -40.10
C ARG A 955 -24.21 -19.00 -38.60
N LEU A 956 -23.59 -18.04 -37.93
CA LEU A 956 -23.75 -17.75 -36.50
C LEU A 956 -23.96 -16.24 -36.31
N ARG A 957 -24.26 -15.83 -35.08
CA ARG A 957 -24.27 -14.43 -34.66
C ARG A 957 -23.10 -14.20 -33.72
N ALA A 958 -22.27 -13.21 -34.04
CA ALA A 958 -21.27 -12.66 -33.13
C ALA A 958 -21.89 -11.50 -32.35
N VAL A 959 -22.02 -11.65 -31.03
CA VAL A 959 -22.74 -10.74 -30.15
C VAL A 959 -21.80 -10.16 -29.10
N ASP A 960 -21.72 -8.84 -29.03
CA ASP A 960 -21.04 -8.07 -27.99
C ASP A 960 -22.09 -7.21 -27.25
N PRO A 961 -22.66 -7.74 -26.15
CA PRO A 961 -23.74 -7.05 -25.44
C PRO A 961 -23.26 -5.79 -24.72
N VAL A 962 -21.96 -5.69 -24.41
CA VAL A 962 -21.39 -4.52 -23.72
C VAL A 962 -21.34 -3.32 -24.66
N ARG A 963 -21.01 -3.56 -25.94
CA ARG A 963 -20.92 -2.51 -26.96
C ARG A 963 -22.19 -2.39 -27.81
N GLY A 964 -23.17 -3.28 -27.61
CA GLY A 964 -24.40 -3.32 -28.39
C GLY A 964 -24.17 -3.68 -29.86
N VAL A 965 -23.16 -4.51 -30.15
CA VAL A 965 -22.80 -4.91 -31.52
C VAL A 965 -23.26 -6.35 -31.76
N GLU A 966 -23.94 -6.56 -32.87
CA GLU A 966 -24.37 -7.88 -33.32
C GLU A 966 -24.14 -8.02 -34.82
N VAL A 967 -23.50 -9.13 -35.23
CA VAL A 967 -23.10 -9.36 -36.63
C VAL A 967 -23.37 -10.80 -37.01
N ALA A 968 -24.08 -11.02 -38.12
CA ALA A 968 -24.18 -12.34 -38.73
C ALA A 968 -22.84 -12.70 -39.38
N VAL A 969 -22.28 -13.86 -39.03
CA VAL A 969 -20.98 -14.34 -39.50
C VAL A 969 -21.09 -15.73 -40.10
N GLU A 970 -20.29 -16.00 -41.13
CA GLU A 970 -20.07 -17.32 -41.71
C GLU A 970 -18.76 -17.90 -41.15
N VAL A 971 -18.82 -19.16 -40.69
CA VAL A 971 -17.66 -19.89 -40.19
C VAL A 971 -16.88 -20.45 -41.37
N VAL A 972 -15.58 -20.15 -41.43
CA VAL A 972 -14.67 -20.57 -42.51
C VAL A 972 -13.37 -21.14 -41.92
N ALA A 973 -12.48 -21.62 -42.78
CA ALA A 973 -11.14 -22.01 -42.36
C ALA A 973 -10.40 -20.80 -41.73
N PRO A 974 -9.57 -21.00 -40.70
CA PRO A 974 -8.81 -19.91 -40.07
C PRO A 974 -7.71 -19.32 -40.98
N HIS A 975 -7.37 -19.99 -42.09
CA HIS A 975 -6.36 -19.57 -43.06
C HIS A 975 -7.05 -18.88 -44.24
N PHE A 976 -7.03 -17.55 -44.28
CA PHE A 976 -7.75 -16.76 -45.29
C PHE A 976 -6.91 -16.47 -46.54
N VAL A 977 -5.59 -16.29 -46.36
CA VAL A 977 -4.65 -15.94 -47.44
C VAL A 977 -3.59 -17.02 -47.59
N ASP A 978 -3.41 -17.52 -48.81
CA ASP A 978 -2.42 -18.55 -49.17
C ASP A 978 -2.48 -19.77 -48.21
N PRO A 979 -3.61 -20.49 -48.12
CA PRO A 979 -3.78 -21.57 -47.15
C PRO A 979 -2.74 -22.69 -47.31
N GLU A 980 -2.22 -22.90 -48.51
CA GLU A 980 -1.17 -23.87 -48.80
C GLU A 980 0.23 -23.42 -48.31
N GLY A 981 0.43 -22.13 -48.05
CA GLY A 981 1.69 -21.57 -47.53
C GLY A 981 2.81 -21.45 -48.57
N GLY A 982 2.47 -21.32 -49.85
CA GLY A 982 3.46 -21.19 -50.93
C GLY A 982 4.32 -19.93 -50.80
N ARG A 983 3.70 -18.79 -50.46
CA ARG A 983 4.39 -17.47 -50.41
C ARG A 983 5.49 -17.42 -49.35
N GLN A 984 5.29 -18.11 -48.22
CA GLN A 984 6.26 -18.18 -47.14
C GLN A 984 7.47 -19.05 -47.47
N ARG A 985 7.25 -20.13 -48.24
CA ARG A 985 8.31 -21.10 -48.59
C ARG A 985 9.20 -20.59 -49.73
N GLY A 986 8.72 -19.61 -50.50
CA GLY A 986 9.45 -18.97 -51.59
C GLY A 986 9.23 -19.69 -52.91
#